data_AF-A0A9R1W0V3-F1
#
_entry.id   AF-A0A9R1W0V3-F1
#
_cell.length_a   1.000
_cell.length_b   1.000
_cell.length_c   1.000
_cell.angle_alpha   90.00
_cell.angle_beta   90.00
_cell.angle_gamma   90.00
#
_symmetry.space_group_name_H-M   'P 1'
#
loop_
_entity.id
_entity.type
_entity.pdbx_description
1 polymer ?
#
loop_
_entity_poly.entity_id
_entity_poly.type
_entity_poly.pdbx_seq_one_letter_code
_entity_poly.pdbx_strand_id
1 'polypeptide(L)'
;MYKKKTANALNQPSATCQTHRPRVQHPLPHSSQTFTHFVINQTTLPHFHTTLFANSRKMATTSLSFRVVLSAYFLVILCVSFPNPTTPLHVGEGEEEGGGIPLPVPARHGAVVKKGERWSVVTTEFGEISAVKIGDGRDGFYHLQFITMEPNSLFLPVHLHSDMVFYVDSGSGTLNWVDLENDDDKLRQVELQAGDVYRLSTGSFFYLQSNLDPDRRKLRINAIFSDSKEEIREGSSFGAYASVRDLILGFDNRVLQAAFSVDVEVIEELRSGGKQPMIVHGVTQAKANELWEVHYRIMRAFLGRIKNNMIDININNNKKDKAYNILTADHDVENCNGWSLVVTSKELKALKDSDFSIFMVNLTKGAMMAPHWNPTTAEIGVVVRGRGMVNVVCPGSLNETECKNSRFRVEEGDVFVVPRYHPMAQMSFNNGSFVFMGFTTTTKKNHPQYLVGTASVLQVLDKSVVAASFGVSNMTMDEILKGQREAIIVECTSCAEEEERLMEEEIEREKEEERKKEEEEKAREEEEERKKEEEEAKRREEEEEAKRQEEEERREQEEARKREEEEAKRREEEAEAKRREEEERREQEEARKREEEEARRQEEEARKQQEEEARRRQEEEEAARQQEEEAAARRQEEEARRRQEEEEAARRQEEEARRRQEEEAARKQQEEEARRRQEEEAARQQEEARKQQEEEAARRQKEEEAARRRQQQEEEARRRQQEEEARRREEEETGHGGGGGHGGGEGGAASREEEEMARRQREAEAAARGGGGGGQENGSYEE
;
A
#
# COMPACT_ATOMS: atom_id res chain seq x y z
N MET A 1 17.98 48.34 21.16
CA MET A 1 18.05 48.77 19.74
C MET A 1 17.59 47.62 18.86
N TYR A 2 16.89 47.90 17.74
CA TYR A 2 16.51 46.86 16.77
C TYR A 2 17.73 46.32 16.01
N LYS A 3 17.73 45.01 15.75
CA LYS A 3 18.33 44.43 14.53
C LYS A 3 17.33 43.47 13.92
N LYS A 4 16.78 43.83 12.76
CA LYS A 4 16.02 42.88 11.91
C LYS A 4 16.98 41.78 11.46
N LYS A 5 16.62 40.50 11.64
CA LYS A 5 17.16 39.42 10.80
C LYS A 5 16.27 39.34 9.56
N THR A 6 16.82 39.65 8.39
CA THR A 6 16.14 39.48 7.12
C THR A 6 16.20 38.01 6.71
N ALA A 7 15.07 37.41 6.35
CA ALA A 7 15.05 36.06 5.81
C ALA A 7 15.44 36.10 4.32
N ASN A 8 16.61 35.54 3.98
CA ASN A 8 16.96 35.04 2.64
C ASN A 8 18.35 34.39 2.69
N ALA A 9 18.40 33.06 2.79
CA ALA A 9 19.64 32.27 2.77
C ALA A 9 19.39 30.79 2.38
N LEU A 10 18.72 30.55 1.23
CA LEU A 10 18.86 29.27 0.54
C LEU A 10 20.15 29.30 -0.30
N ASN A 11 20.88 28.19 -0.34
CA ASN A 11 22.18 28.02 -1.00
C ASN A 11 23.33 28.93 -0.50
N GLN A 12 23.90 28.57 0.66
CA GLN A 12 25.35 28.65 0.87
C GLN A 12 25.82 27.33 1.50
N PRO A 13 26.82 26.62 0.94
CA PRO A 13 27.46 25.50 1.63
C PRO A 13 28.35 26.02 2.76
N SER A 14 28.54 25.21 3.81
CA SER A 14 29.49 25.53 4.87
C SER A 14 30.92 25.57 4.31
N ALA A 15 31.69 26.61 4.68
CA ALA A 15 33.01 26.89 4.11
C ALA A 15 34.12 25.89 4.51
N THR A 16 33.76 24.79 5.20
CA THR A 16 34.63 23.75 5.72
C THR A 16 34.75 22.52 4.80
N CYS A 17 33.86 22.35 3.82
CA CYS A 17 33.85 21.19 2.93
C CYS A 17 34.90 21.28 1.80
N GLN A 18 36.19 21.22 2.16
CA GLN A 18 37.29 21.05 1.22
C GLN A 18 37.74 19.57 1.17
N THR A 19 37.34 18.85 0.12
CA THR A 19 37.71 17.45 -0.11
C THR A 19 39.21 17.29 -0.35
N HIS A 20 39.93 16.66 0.59
CA HIS A 20 41.36 16.40 0.47
C HIS A 20 41.66 15.24 -0.51
N ARG A 21 41.57 15.49 -1.82
CA ARG A 21 41.94 14.48 -2.84
C ARG A 21 43.45 14.20 -2.83
N PRO A 22 43.91 12.96 -2.57
CA PRO A 22 45.32 12.59 -2.77
C PRO A 22 45.64 12.55 -4.26
N ARG A 23 46.69 13.29 -4.68
CA ARG A 23 46.99 13.54 -6.10
C ARG A 23 48.07 12.58 -6.63
N VAL A 24 47.68 11.37 -7.02
CA VAL A 24 48.56 10.45 -7.75
C VAL A 24 48.63 10.88 -9.22
N GLN A 25 49.84 11.05 -9.76
CA GLN A 25 50.07 11.40 -11.16
C GLN A 25 50.84 10.28 -11.87
N HIS A 26 50.29 9.78 -12.98
CA HIS A 26 51.07 9.18 -14.06
C HIS A 26 50.56 9.70 -15.42
N PRO A 27 51.43 9.89 -16.43
CA PRO A 27 51.08 10.61 -17.66
C PRO A 27 50.63 9.69 -18.81
N LEU A 28 49.82 10.23 -19.71
CA LEU A 28 49.63 9.75 -21.07
C LEU A 28 49.85 10.90 -22.07
N PRO A 29 50.48 10.68 -23.24
CA PRO A 29 50.77 11.71 -24.24
C PRO A 29 49.76 11.73 -25.41
N HIS A 30 50.07 12.56 -26.42
CA HIS A 30 49.36 12.79 -27.71
C HIS A 30 48.11 13.68 -27.65
N SER A 31 47.76 14.42 -28.73
CA SER A 31 48.61 15.18 -29.68
C SER A 31 47.75 16.20 -30.42
N SER A 32 48.26 17.40 -30.66
CA SER A 32 47.49 18.51 -31.24
C SER A 32 47.05 18.28 -32.69
N GLN A 33 45.83 18.69 -33.02
CA GLN A 33 45.52 19.30 -34.32
C GLN A 33 44.38 20.33 -34.19
N THR A 34 44.41 21.33 -35.06
CA THR A 34 43.59 22.56 -34.99
C THR A 34 42.83 22.77 -36.29
N PHE A 35 41.58 23.26 -36.23
CA PHE A 35 40.98 24.04 -37.33
C PHE A 35 40.01 25.11 -36.79
N THR A 36 39.57 26.02 -37.66
CA THR A 36 39.35 27.44 -37.32
C THR A 36 37.90 27.91 -37.45
N HIS A 37 37.54 28.97 -36.72
CA HIS A 37 36.26 29.69 -36.75
C HIS A 37 35.83 30.21 -38.14
N PHE A 38 34.51 30.37 -38.32
CA PHE A 38 33.91 31.47 -39.09
C PHE A 38 32.61 31.97 -38.44
N VAL A 39 32.26 33.26 -38.63
CA VAL A 39 31.10 33.93 -37.98
C VAL A 39 30.52 35.01 -38.91
N ILE A 40 29.20 35.02 -39.14
CA ILE A 40 28.41 36.14 -39.70
C ILE A 40 27.03 36.18 -39.00
N ASN A 41 26.36 37.35 -38.96
CA ASN A 41 25.17 37.63 -38.12
C ASN A 41 23.94 38.18 -38.93
N GLN A 42 22.81 38.37 -38.24
CA GLN A 42 21.41 38.62 -38.66
C GLN A 42 21.07 39.78 -39.63
N THR A 43 19.92 39.64 -40.33
CA THR A 43 18.78 40.60 -40.56
C THR A 43 17.76 39.96 -41.59
N THR A 44 16.45 40.27 -41.74
CA THR A 44 15.47 41.23 -41.14
C THR A 44 14.01 40.65 -41.15
N LEU A 45 12.97 41.48 -40.95
CA LEU A 45 11.50 41.22 -41.00
C LEU A 45 10.81 42.16 -42.07
N PRO A 46 9.46 42.29 -42.32
CA PRO A 46 8.28 41.93 -41.50
C PRO A 46 6.89 41.50 -42.12
N HIS A 47 6.05 40.90 -41.27
CA HIS A 47 4.57 41.04 -40.97
C HIS A 47 3.36 41.12 -41.97
N PHE A 48 2.36 40.23 -41.69
CA PHE A 48 0.88 40.37 -41.48
C PHE A 48 -0.08 41.19 -42.39
N HIS A 49 -1.09 40.51 -42.99
CA HIS A 49 -2.57 40.65 -42.77
C HIS A 49 -3.35 39.60 -43.65
N THR A 50 -4.56 39.05 -43.41
CA THR A 50 -5.60 39.10 -42.34
C THR A 50 -6.92 39.86 -42.62
N THR A 51 -7.85 39.25 -43.40
CA THR A 51 -9.36 39.25 -43.39
C THR A 51 -9.85 38.57 -44.70
N LEU A 52 -10.93 37.78 -44.88
CA LEU A 52 -12.31 37.55 -44.36
C LEU A 52 -13.44 38.06 -45.30
N PHE A 53 -14.49 37.24 -45.46
CA PHE A 53 -15.83 37.45 -46.05
C PHE A 53 -16.13 37.32 -47.58
N ALA A 54 -17.24 36.61 -47.82
CA ALA A 54 -18.34 36.91 -48.77
C ALA A 54 -18.41 36.35 -50.22
N ASN A 55 -18.82 35.08 -50.33
CA ASN A 55 -20.15 34.65 -50.84
C ASN A 55 -20.54 34.65 -52.36
N SER A 56 -21.10 33.50 -52.77
CA SER A 56 -22.35 33.33 -53.55
C SER A 56 -22.35 33.11 -55.09
N ARG A 57 -22.98 31.97 -55.47
CA ARG A 57 -23.74 31.66 -56.73
C ARG A 57 -22.89 31.33 -57.98
N LYS A 58 -23.32 30.43 -58.89
CA LYS A 58 -24.66 29.83 -59.14
C LYS A 58 -24.58 28.47 -59.91
N MET A 59 -25.58 27.59 -59.66
CA MET A 59 -26.28 26.60 -60.54
C MET A 59 -25.72 26.15 -61.92
N ALA A 60 -26.02 24.96 -62.48
CA ALA A 60 -26.66 23.69 -62.05
C ALA A 60 -26.69 22.67 -63.25
N THR A 61 -27.43 21.54 -63.13
CA THR A 61 -27.80 20.52 -64.18
C THR A 61 -26.67 19.60 -64.69
N THR A 62 -26.85 18.32 -65.07
CA THR A 62 -27.94 17.29 -64.99
C THR A 62 -27.26 15.91 -65.14
N SER A 63 -27.43 14.89 -64.28
CA SER A 63 -28.56 13.94 -64.13
C SER A 63 -28.93 13.09 -65.37
N LEU A 64 -28.50 11.81 -65.39
CA LEU A 64 -29.25 10.57 -65.74
C LEU A 64 -28.32 9.33 -65.51
N SER A 65 -28.62 8.42 -64.57
CA SER A 65 -29.35 7.13 -64.72
C SER A 65 -28.53 5.97 -65.33
N PHE A 66 -28.25 4.86 -64.59
CA PHE A 66 -29.10 3.67 -64.29
C PHE A 66 -29.24 2.70 -65.50
N ARG A 67 -29.14 1.35 -65.43
CA ARG A 67 -29.25 0.31 -64.36
C ARG A 67 -28.36 -0.94 -64.66
N VAL A 68 -28.47 -1.98 -63.78
CA VAL A 68 -28.11 -3.45 -63.88
C VAL A 68 -27.10 -3.86 -62.78
N VAL A 69 -27.31 -4.88 -61.91
CA VAL A 69 -28.50 -5.71 -61.57
C VAL A 69 -28.44 -6.33 -60.13
N LEU A 70 -29.35 -7.26 -59.82
CA LEU A 70 -29.54 -8.14 -58.63
C LEU A 70 -28.40 -9.19 -58.40
N SER A 71 -28.28 -9.97 -57.30
CA SER A 71 -28.90 -9.99 -55.94
C SER A 71 -28.21 -11.00 -54.98
N ALA A 72 -28.29 -10.73 -53.67
CA ALA A 72 -28.33 -11.62 -52.47
C ALA A 72 -27.89 -13.12 -52.52
N TYR A 73 -27.17 -13.59 -51.49
CA TYR A 73 -27.69 -14.52 -50.44
C TYR A 73 -26.71 -14.79 -49.26
N PHE A 74 -27.25 -14.81 -48.02
CA PHE A 74 -26.90 -15.63 -46.82
C PHE A 74 -25.56 -15.56 -46.02
N LEU A 75 -25.72 -15.88 -44.72
CA LEU A 75 -24.75 -16.27 -43.64
C LEU A 75 -23.63 -15.26 -43.28
N VAL A 76 -23.52 -14.76 -42.03
CA VAL A 76 -23.20 -15.41 -40.73
C VAL A 76 -21.75 -15.89 -40.62
N ILE A 77 -20.97 -15.18 -39.79
CA ILE A 77 -19.79 -15.64 -39.03
C ILE A 77 -19.62 -14.69 -37.83
N LEU A 78 -19.08 -15.20 -36.71
CA LEU A 78 -18.79 -14.41 -35.51
C LEU A 78 -17.41 -13.74 -35.63
N CYS A 79 -17.32 -12.44 -35.36
CA CYS A 79 -16.04 -11.77 -35.14
C CYS A 79 -15.75 -11.70 -33.63
N VAL A 80 -14.89 -12.61 -33.15
CA VAL A 80 -14.18 -12.42 -31.87
C VAL A 80 -13.04 -11.43 -32.14
N SER A 81 -12.83 -10.47 -31.25
CA SER A 81 -11.70 -9.54 -31.34
C SER A 81 -11.31 -9.06 -29.95
N PHE A 82 -10.06 -9.30 -29.57
CA PHE A 82 -9.52 -8.96 -28.25
C PHE A 82 -9.33 -7.45 -28.07
N PRO A 83 -9.39 -6.93 -26.82
CA PRO A 83 -9.19 -5.51 -26.54
C PRO A 83 -7.71 -5.12 -26.63
N ASN A 84 -7.45 -3.85 -26.95
CA ASN A 84 -6.14 -3.21 -26.78
C ASN A 84 -6.34 -1.82 -26.13
N PRO A 85 -5.50 -1.38 -25.18
CA PRO A 85 -5.87 -0.31 -24.25
C PRO A 85 -5.61 1.09 -24.79
N THR A 86 -6.58 2.00 -24.64
CA THR A 86 -6.38 3.45 -24.85
C THR A 86 -7.10 4.28 -23.78
N THR A 87 -6.29 5.04 -23.03
CA THR A 87 -6.58 6.33 -22.37
C THR A 87 -8.05 6.73 -22.17
N PRO A 88 -8.58 6.76 -20.93
CA PRO A 88 -9.86 7.41 -20.66
C PRO A 88 -9.75 8.93 -20.84
N LEU A 89 -10.50 9.46 -21.81
CA LEU A 89 -10.73 10.90 -21.95
C LEU A 89 -11.75 11.39 -20.91
N HIS A 90 -11.67 12.67 -20.57
CA HIS A 90 -12.50 13.30 -19.54
C HIS A 90 -13.84 13.83 -20.10
N VAL A 91 -14.70 14.34 -19.20
CA VAL A 91 -16.03 14.99 -19.41
C VAL A 91 -17.24 14.03 -19.41
N GLY A 92 -18.17 14.30 -18.50
CA GLY A 92 -19.44 13.58 -18.34
C GLY A 92 -20.16 13.97 -17.04
N GLU A 93 -20.61 15.23 -16.94
CA GLU A 93 -21.41 15.70 -15.79
C GLU A 93 -22.82 15.08 -15.81
N GLY A 94 -23.32 14.62 -14.66
CA GLY A 94 -24.67 14.09 -14.49
C GLY A 94 -24.91 13.53 -13.08
N GLU A 95 -25.75 14.19 -12.29
CA GLU A 95 -26.04 13.79 -10.91
C GLU A 95 -27.08 12.66 -10.85
N GLU A 96 -26.76 11.52 -10.23
CA GLU A 96 -27.73 10.66 -9.53
C GLU A 96 -27.01 9.64 -8.61
N GLU A 97 -26.60 10.05 -7.40
CA GLU A 97 -26.07 9.13 -6.38
C GLU A 97 -27.05 8.92 -5.21
N GLY A 98 -27.84 7.85 -5.31
CA GLY A 98 -28.58 7.28 -4.20
C GLY A 98 -27.83 6.10 -3.58
N GLY A 99 -27.23 6.28 -2.40
CA GLY A 99 -26.87 5.17 -1.50
C GLY A 99 -25.89 4.13 -2.05
N GLY A 100 -24.83 4.55 -2.74
CA GLY A 100 -23.76 3.64 -3.17
C GLY A 100 -22.99 3.04 -1.98
N ILE A 101 -22.63 1.75 -2.09
CA ILE A 101 -21.64 1.12 -1.21
C ILE A 101 -20.27 1.78 -1.49
N PRO A 102 -19.45 2.13 -0.47
CA PRO A 102 -18.11 2.66 -0.71
C PRO A 102 -17.29 1.72 -1.61
N LEU A 103 -16.81 2.24 -2.74
CA LEU A 103 -15.88 1.50 -3.58
C LEU A 103 -14.59 1.22 -2.80
N PRO A 104 -14.04 0.00 -2.86
CA PRO A 104 -12.85 -0.34 -2.09
C PRO A 104 -11.66 0.54 -2.50
N VAL A 105 -10.98 1.10 -1.50
CA VAL A 105 -9.83 2.00 -1.71
C VAL A 105 -8.77 1.30 -2.56
N PRO A 106 -8.30 1.90 -3.69
CA PRO A 106 -7.42 1.21 -4.63
C PRO A 106 -6.01 1.02 -4.06
N ALA A 107 -5.82 -0.10 -3.38
CA ALA A 107 -4.57 -0.49 -2.74
C ALA A 107 -3.52 -0.93 -3.78
N ARG A 108 -2.34 -0.30 -3.73
CA ARG A 108 -1.20 -0.64 -4.60
C ARG A 108 -0.24 -1.58 -3.86
N HIS A 109 -0.05 -2.77 -4.41
CA HIS A 109 1.06 -3.65 -4.07
C HIS A 109 2.30 -3.20 -4.86
N GLY A 110 3.43 -2.95 -4.18
CA GLY A 110 4.68 -2.53 -4.80
C GLY A 110 5.43 -1.47 -3.99
N ALA A 111 6.74 -1.39 -4.18
CA ALA A 111 7.62 -0.53 -3.39
C ALA A 111 7.48 0.98 -3.69
N VAL A 112 6.78 1.38 -4.76
CA VAL A 112 6.61 2.78 -5.18
C VAL A 112 5.19 3.03 -5.71
N VAL A 113 4.65 4.21 -5.41
CA VAL A 113 3.48 4.80 -6.09
C VAL A 113 3.87 6.19 -6.59
N LYS A 114 3.70 6.43 -7.90
CA LYS A 114 4.10 7.69 -8.53
C LYS A 114 3.14 8.83 -8.21
N LYS A 115 3.64 10.07 -8.23
CA LYS A 115 2.82 11.28 -8.00
C LYS A 115 1.54 11.34 -8.86
N GLY A 116 1.63 10.89 -10.13
CA GLY A 116 0.49 10.86 -11.06
C GLY A 116 -0.46 9.66 -10.91
N GLU A 117 -0.15 8.71 -10.03
CA GLU A 117 -0.97 7.51 -9.77
C GLU A 117 -1.81 7.63 -8.48
N ARG A 118 -1.60 8.70 -7.71
CA ARG A 118 -2.40 9.06 -6.55
C ARG A 118 -3.85 9.30 -6.98
N TRP A 119 -4.83 8.71 -6.31
CA TRP A 119 -6.23 9.04 -6.61
C TRP A 119 -6.60 10.40 -5.99
N SER A 120 -7.53 11.11 -6.61
CA SER A 120 -8.10 12.33 -6.03
C SER A 120 -9.18 11.97 -5.01
N VAL A 121 -9.10 12.59 -3.84
CA VAL A 121 -10.14 12.55 -2.79
C VAL A 121 -11.02 13.80 -2.91
N VAL A 122 -10.41 14.96 -3.21
CA VAL A 122 -11.10 16.24 -3.43
C VAL A 122 -10.32 17.05 -4.47
N THR A 123 -11.05 17.74 -5.36
CA THR A 123 -10.48 18.77 -6.24
C THR A 123 -11.43 19.96 -6.28
N THR A 124 -10.91 21.16 -6.05
CA THR A 124 -11.65 22.43 -6.00
C THR A 124 -10.78 23.55 -6.56
N GLU A 125 -11.36 24.72 -6.85
CA GLU A 125 -10.59 25.92 -7.19
C GLU A 125 -9.72 26.46 -6.02
N PHE A 126 -9.97 26.00 -4.78
CA PHE A 126 -9.29 26.44 -3.55
C PHE A 126 -8.27 25.42 -3.01
N GLY A 127 -8.17 24.24 -3.62
CA GLY A 127 -7.25 23.19 -3.19
C GLY A 127 -7.60 21.79 -3.70
N GLU A 128 -6.63 20.89 -3.54
CA GLU A 128 -6.65 19.48 -3.92
C GLU A 128 -6.31 18.60 -2.70
N ILE A 129 -6.90 17.40 -2.64
CA ILE A 129 -6.49 16.32 -1.74
C ILE A 129 -6.29 15.09 -2.61
N SER A 130 -5.07 14.56 -2.65
CA SER A 130 -4.76 13.28 -3.30
C SER A 130 -4.26 12.27 -2.28
N ALA A 131 -4.39 10.97 -2.57
CA ALA A 131 -4.11 9.92 -1.59
C ALA A 131 -3.42 8.68 -2.19
N VAL A 132 -2.82 7.89 -1.31
CA VAL A 132 -2.10 6.63 -1.60
C VAL A 132 -2.42 5.61 -0.51
N LYS A 133 -2.62 4.34 -0.90
CA LYS A 133 -2.64 3.17 0.00
C LYS A 133 -1.61 2.18 -0.55
N ILE A 134 -0.43 2.14 0.08
CA ILE A 134 0.78 1.43 -0.40
C ILE A 134 1.16 0.32 0.59
N GLY A 135 1.43 -0.88 0.09
CA GLY A 135 1.72 -2.05 0.92
C GLY A 135 3.21 -2.40 1.02
N ASP A 136 3.68 -2.83 2.20
CA ASP A 136 5.02 -3.42 2.36
C ASP A 136 5.10 -4.93 2.06
N GLY A 137 3.94 -5.56 1.79
CA GLY A 137 3.84 -6.98 1.49
C GLY A 137 3.94 -7.91 2.70
N ARG A 138 3.93 -7.40 3.95
CA ARG A 138 4.00 -8.23 5.17
C ARG A 138 3.10 -7.73 6.30
N ASP A 139 3.33 -6.50 6.75
CA ASP A 139 2.69 -5.93 7.94
C ASP A 139 1.47 -5.06 7.56
N GLY A 140 1.37 -4.66 6.28
CA GLY A 140 0.10 -4.28 5.67
C GLY A 140 0.19 -3.09 4.71
N PHE A 141 -0.89 -2.30 4.67
CA PHE A 141 -1.03 -1.09 3.86
C PHE A 141 -0.98 0.19 4.69
N TYR A 142 -0.27 1.19 4.18
CA TYR A 142 -0.16 2.53 4.76
C TYR A 142 -0.99 3.51 3.95
N HIS A 143 -1.92 4.23 4.61
CA HIS A 143 -2.77 5.25 4.00
C HIS A 143 -2.16 6.64 4.21
N LEU A 144 -1.83 7.31 3.10
CA LEU A 144 -1.30 8.67 3.07
C LEU A 144 -2.23 9.61 2.31
N GLN A 145 -2.32 10.86 2.77
CA GLN A 145 -2.98 11.94 2.04
C GLN A 145 -2.08 13.16 1.90
N PHE A 146 -2.31 13.89 0.81
CA PHE A 146 -1.53 15.03 0.37
C PHE A 146 -2.47 16.20 0.13
N ILE A 147 -2.65 16.99 1.19
CA ILE A 147 -3.54 18.14 1.22
C ILE A 147 -2.77 19.34 0.68
N THR A 148 -3.31 19.98 -0.36
CA THR A 148 -2.77 21.25 -0.90
C THR A 148 -3.87 22.28 -0.95
N MET A 149 -3.65 23.40 -0.27
CA MET A 149 -4.58 24.51 -0.14
C MET A 149 -4.00 25.77 -0.78
N GLU A 150 -4.78 26.44 -1.61
CA GLU A 150 -4.43 27.77 -2.13
C GLU A 150 -4.34 28.79 -0.97
N PRO A 151 -3.60 29.91 -1.13
CA PRO A 151 -3.70 31.05 -0.22
C PRO A 151 -5.15 31.52 -0.06
N ASN A 152 -5.50 32.00 1.13
CA ASN A 152 -6.86 32.42 1.48
C ASN A 152 -7.93 31.33 1.17
N SER A 153 -7.74 30.14 1.72
CA SER A 153 -8.70 29.03 1.69
C SER A 153 -8.94 28.44 3.09
N LEU A 154 -10.05 27.71 3.22
CA LEU A 154 -10.51 27.07 4.45
C LEU A 154 -10.86 25.60 4.14
N PHE A 155 -10.18 24.68 4.81
CA PHE A 155 -10.58 23.28 4.91
C PHE A 155 -11.71 23.23 5.96
N LEU A 156 -12.90 22.76 5.57
CA LEU A 156 -14.07 22.76 6.44
C LEU A 156 -13.95 21.74 7.58
N PRO A 157 -14.65 21.94 8.71
CA PRO A 157 -14.61 21.01 9.84
C PRO A 157 -14.89 19.54 9.49
N VAL A 158 -14.01 18.66 9.98
CA VAL A 158 -14.14 17.20 9.92
C VAL A 158 -13.90 16.56 11.29
N HIS A 159 -14.47 15.37 11.48
CA HIS A 159 -14.21 14.44 12.57
C HIS A 159 -13.18 13.40 12.11
N LEU A 160 -12.11 13.21 12.87
CA LEU A 160 -11.01 12.31 12.53
C LEU A 160 -11.27 10.89 13.06
N HIS A 161 -11.25 9.89 12.18
CA HIS A 161 -11.47 8.47 12.56
C HIS A 161 -10.18 7.74 12.93
N SER A 162 -9.06 8.17 12.34
CA SER A 162 -7.74 7.54 12.48
C SER A 162 -6.72 8.58 12.86
N ASP A 163 -5.80 8.23 13.76
CA ASP A 163 -4.67 9.09 14.14
C ASP A 163 -3.95 9.68 12.92
N MET A 164 -3.80 11.01 12.88
CA MET A 164 -3.22 11.74 11.76
C MET A 164 -1.85 12.29 12.17
N VAL A 165 -0.78 11.75 11.61
CA VAL A 165 0.59 12.24 11.79
C VAL A 165 1.04 12.94 10.52
N PHE A 166 1.45 14.21 10.60
CA PHE A 166 1.69 15.01 9.40
C PHE A 166 2.93 15.91 9.45
N TYR A 167 3.41 16.24 8.24
CA TYR A 167 4.51 17.15 7.94
C TYR A 167 4.05 18.25 6.99
N VAL A 168 4.39 19.50 7.28
CA VAL A 168 4.10 20.68 6.45
C VAL A 168 5.25 20.89 5.47
N ASP A 169 5.04 20.52 4.20
CA ASP A 169 6.04 20.66 3.13
C ASP A 169 6.30 22.12 2.76
N SER A 170 5.24 22.88 2.53
CA SER A 170 5.35 24.26 2.07
C SER A 170 4.16 25.13 2.47
N GLY A 171 4.35 26.44 2.38
CA GLY A 171 3.34 27.44 2.78
C GLY A 171 3.31 27.70 4.27
N SER A 172 2.15 28.14 4.74
CA SER A 172 1.84 28.45 6.14
C SER A 172 0.32 28.53 6.34
N GLY A 173 -0.15 28.35 7.56
CA GLY A 173 -1.56 28.43 7.92
C GLY A 173 -1.78 28.30 9.42
N THR A 174 -3.01 28.04 9.83
CA THR A 174 -3.39 27.79 11.23
C THR A 174 -4.25 26.53 11.29
N LEU A 175 -3.80 25.55 12.08
CA LEU A 175 -4.59 24.39 12.48
C LEU A 175 -5.36 24.72 13.75
N ASN A 176 -6.67 24.45 13.75
CA ASN A 176 -7.55 24.61 14.89
C ASN A 176 -8.26 23.28 15.12
N TRP A 177 -8.26 22.80 16.36
CA TRP A 177 -8.78 21.47 16.69
C TRP A 177 -9.29 21.38 18.12
N VAL A 178 -10.10 20.36 18.41
CA VAL A 178 -10.54 19.99 19.75
C VAL A 178 -10.43 18.49 19.96
N ASP A 179 -9.92 18.12 21.12
CA ASP A 179 -9.88 16.76 21.65
C ASP A 179 -11.15 16.53 22.48
N LEU A 180 -11.84 15.40 22.24
CA LEU A 180 -13.07 15.05 22.97
C LEU A 180 -12.88 13.90 23.95
N GLU A 181 -11.73 13.22 23.96
CA GLU A 181 -11.43 12.15 24.92
C GLU A 181 -10.90 12.73 26.23
N ASN A 182 -10.03 13.74 26.15
CA ASN A 182 -9.30 14.31 27.29
C ASN A 182 -10.13 15.24 28.22
N ASP A 183 -11.47 15.17 28.15
CA ASP A 183 -12.52 15.82 28.99
C ASP A 183 -12.35 17.33 29.34
N ASP A 184 -11.44 18.01 28.64
CA ASP A 184 -11.16 19.43 28.83
C ASP A 184 -11.92 20.32 27.84
N ASP A 185 -12.49 19.71 26.79
CA ASP A 185 -13.24 20.29 25.66
C ASP A 185 -12.55 21.53 25.01
N LYS A 186 -11.24 21.75 25.18
CA LYS A 186 -10.60 23.02 24.78
C LYS A 186 -10.24 23.08 23.30
N LEU A 187 -10.61 24.21 22.68
CA LEU A 187 -10.07 24.63 21.39
C LEU A 187 -8.56 24.86 21.50
N ARG A 188 -7.81 24.14 20.67
CA ARG A 188 -6.36 24.25 20.51
C ARG A 188 -6.05 24.86 19.14
N GLN A 189 -5.04 25.72 19.12
CA GLN A 189 -4.62 26.44 17.93
C GLN A 189 -3.10 26.33 17.77
N VAL A 190 -2.68 25.86 16.59
CA VAL A 190 -1.28 25.69 16.20
C VAL A 190 -1.05 26.49 14.91
N GLU A 191 -0.13 27.46 14.95
CA GLU A 191 0.34 28.11 13.72
C GLU A 191 1.27 27.14 12.99
N LEU A 192 1.06 26.96 11.69
CA LEU A 192 1.82 26.05 10.83
C LEU A 192 2.69 26.80 9.82
N GLN A 193 3.90 26.31 9.62
CA GLN A 193 4.88 26.78 8.64
C GLN A 193 5.65 25.59 8.03
N ALA A 194 6.27 25.79 6.86
CA ALA A 194 7.10 24.76 6.23
C ALA A 194 8.17 24.18 7.19
N GLY A 195 8.25 22.84 7.23
CA GLY A 195 9.10 22.08 8.14
C GLY A 195 8.41 21.59 9.42
N ASP A 196 7.21 22.06 9.73
CA ASP A 196 6.48 21.68 10.95
C ASP A 196 5.95 20.24 10.91
N VAL A 197 6.02 19.57 12.06
CA VAL A 197 5.46 18.24 12.33
C VAL A 197 4.47 18.30 13.49
N TYR A 198 3.34 17.62 13.34
CA TYR A 198 2.31 17.50 14.37
C TYR A 198 1.52 16.19 14.29
N ARG A 199 0.71 15.91 15.31
CA ARG A 199 -0.26 14.80 15.35
C ARG A 199 -1.61 15.30 15.85
N LEU A 200 -2.68 14.75 15.30
CA LEU A 200 -4.03 14.76 15.85
C LEU A 200 -4.41 13.31 16.21
N SER A 201 -5.01 13.10 17.38
CA SER A 201 -5.56 11.81 17.79
C SER A 201 -6.90 11.54 17.11
N THR A 202 -7.24 10.26 16.93
CA THR A 202 -8.61 9.81 16.61
C THR A 202 -9.64 10.45 17.56
N GLY A 203 -10.87 10.65 17.08
CA GLY A 203 -11.91 11.40 17.80
C GLY A 203 -11.74 12.92 17.77
N SER A 204 -10.58 13.45 17.36
CA SER A 204 -10.37 14.89 17.21
C SER A 204 -11.26 15.48 16.13
N PHE A 205 -11.84 16.65 16.38
CA PHE A 205 -12.45 17.47 15.34
C PHE A 205 -11.48 18.61 14.97
N PHE A 206 -11.25 18.85 13.68
CA PHE A 206 -10.31 19.88 13.23
C PHE A 206 -10.75 20.62 11.96
N TYR A 207 -10.15 21.78 11.75
CA TYR A 207 -10.18 22.54 10.50
C TYR A 207 -8.84 23.25 10.25
N LEU A 208 -8.50 23.45 8.98
CA LEU A 208 -7.27 24.14 8.54
C LEU A 208 -7.63 25.44 7.82
N GLN A 209 -6.93 26.52 8.15
CA GLN A 209 -6.97 27.77 7.40
C GLN A 209 -5.60 28.01 6.77
N SER A 210 -5.53 28.22 5.45
CA SER A 210 -4.29 28.66 4.82
C SER A 210 -4.03 30.14 5.09
N ASN A 211 -2.80 30.60 4.88
CA ASN A 211 -2.46 32.01 5.05
C ASN A 211 -3.28 32.90 4.11
N LEU A 212 -3.90 33.95 4.66
CA LEU A 212 -4.79 34.88 3.95
C LEU A 212 -4.06 35.82 2.97
N ASP A 213 -2.74 35.90 3.05
CA ASP A 213 -1.87 36.69 2.17
C ASP A 213 -1.69 35.97 0.80
N PRO A 214 -2.22 36.50 -0.32
CA PRO A 214 -2.28 35.80 -1.60
C PRO A 214 -0.90 35.62 -2.27
N ASP A 215 0.11 36.39 -1.88
CA ASP A 215 1.48 36.25 -2.39
C ASP A 215 2.24 35.08 -1.72
N ARG A 216 1.58 34.30 -0.85
CA ARG A 216 2.17 33.15 -0.16
C ARG A 216 2.21 31.90 -1.04
N ARG A 217 3.12 31.00 -0.68
CA ARG A 217 3.09 29.63 -1.20
C ARG A 217 1.86 28.91 -0.65
N LYS A 218 1.23 28.10 -1.52
CA LYS A 218 0.19 27.12 -1.17
C LYS A 218 0.60 26.34 0.08
N LEU A 219 -0.33 26.09 0.98
CA LEU A 219 -0.10 25.23 2.14
C LEU A 219 -0.14 23.78 1.66
N ARG A 220 0.97 23.05 1.77
CA ARG A 220 1.07 21.62 1.44
C ARG A 220 1.36 20.82 2.69
N ILE A 221 0.58 19.77 2.92
CA ILE A 221 0.70 18.85 4.06
C ILE A 221 0.73 17.41 3.56
N ASN A 222 1.76 16.68 3.98
CA ASN A 222 1.89 15.23 3.79
C ASN A 222 1.46 14.57 5.11
N ALA A 223 0.43 13.73 5.08
CA ALA A 223 -0.10 13.05 6.27
C ALA A 223 -0.15 11.53 6.07
N ILE A 224 0.10 10.78 7.15
CA ILE A 224 -0.21 9.35 7.27
C ILE A 224 -1.31 9.16 8.31
N PHE A 225 -2.11 8.11 8.13
CA PHE A 225 -3.22 7.77 9.02
C PHE A 225 -3.04 6.36 9.62
N SER A 226 -3.31 6.18 10.92
CA SER A 226 -3.41 4.84 11.52
C SER A 226 -4.77 4.21 11.22
N ASP A 227 -4.84 3.44 10.14
CA ASP A 227 -5.82 2.36 10.02
C ASP A 227 -5.55 1.34 11.15
N SER A 228 -6.57 0.77 11.81
CA SER A 228 -6.34 -0.32 12.80
C SER A 228 -5.77 -1.58 12.13
N LYS A 229 -5.13 -2.51 12.87
CA LYS A 229 -4.50 -3.71 12.25
C LYS A 229 -5.51 -4.59 11.51
N GLU A 230 -6.75 -4.58 11.98
CA GLU A 230 -7.90 -5.24 11.42
C GLU A 230 -8.33 -4.53 10.12
N GLU A 231 -8.47 -3.20 10.14
CA GLU A 231 -8.73 -2.38 8.94
C GLU A 231 -7.59 -2.34 7.92
N ILE A 232 -6.34 -2.57 8.35
CA ILE A 232 -5.16 -2.74 7.51
C ILE A 232 -5.26 -4.06 6.73
N ARG A 233 -5.78 -5.11 7.37
CA ARG A 233 -5.95 -6.46 6.80
C ARG A 233 -7.20 -6.61 5.94
N GLU A 234 -8.33 -6.06 6.40
CA GLU A 234 -9.65 -6.20 5.76
C GLU A 234 -9.96 -5.03 4.80
N GLY A 235 -9.25 -3.91 4.94
CA GLY A 235 -9.42 -2.70 4.16
C GLY A 235 -10.55 -1.82 4.69
N SER A 236 -10.22 -0.79 5.50
CA SER A 236 -11.24 0.15 5.97
C SER A 236 -12.06 0.70 4.81
N SER A 237 -13.38 0.53 4.92
CA SER A 237 -14.37 1.13 4.02
C SER A 237 -14.71 2.57 4.42
N PHE A 238 -14.12 3.06 5.51
CA PHE A 238 -14.33 4.41 6.02
C PHE A 238 -13.18 5.32 5.57
N GLY A 239 -13.52 6.54 5.13
CA GLY A 239 -12.51 7.56 4.89
C GLY A 239 -11.84 7.98 6.20
N ALA A 240 -10.60 8.48 6.14
CA ALA A 240 -9.80 8.89 7.30
C ALA A 240 -10.52 9.88 8.25
N TYR A 241 -11.50 10.63 7.74
CA TYR A 241 -12.32 11.58 8.48
C TYR A 241 -13.68 11.78 7.79
N ALA A 242 -14.71 12.17 8.55
CA ALA A 242 -16.04 12.52 8.05
C ALA A 242 -16.33 14.02 8.19
N SER A 243 -17.08 14.61 7.25
CA SER A 243 -17.52 16.00 7.39
C SER A 243 -18.51 16.16 8.55
N VAL A 244 -18.33 17.22 9.36
CA VAL A 244 -19.27 17.58 10.44
C VAL A 244 -20.69 17.81 9.89
N ARG A 245 -20.81 18.32 8.66
CA ARG A 245 -22.11 18.50 8.00
C ARG A 245 -22.79 17.15 7.74
N ASP A 246 -22.06 16.19 7.19
CA ASP A 246 -22.64 14.88 6.81
C ASP A 246 -22.98 14.05 8.05
N LEU A 247 -22.17 14.14 9.13
CA LEU A 247 -22.47 13.54 10.43
C LEU A 247 -23.78 14.09 11.05
N ILE A 248 -24.01 15.40 10.96
CA ILE A 248 -25.25 16.01 11.50
C ILE A 248 -26.44 15.72 10.59
N LEU A 249 -26.30 15.87 9.26
CA LEU A 249 -27.42 15.76 8.31
C LEU A 249 -27.79 14.33 7.91
N GLY A 250 -27.07 13.32 8.39
CA GLY A 250 -27.49 11.93 8.35
C GLY A 250 -28.70 11.61 9.25
N PHE A 251 -29.01 12.45 10.23
CA PHE A 251 -30.19 12.31 11.10
C PHE A 251 -31.45 12.93 10.48
N ASP A 252 -32.62 12.41 10.86
CA ASP A 252 -33.91 12.95 10.39
C ASP A 252 -34.23 14.32 11.02
N ASN A 253 -35.15 15.07 10.38
CA ASN A 253 -35.52 16.41 10.84
C ASN A 253 -36.06 16.43 12.28
N ARG A 254 -36.63 15.34 12.78
CA ARG A 254 -37.27 15.26 14.11
C ARG A 254 -36.24 15.00 15.20
N VAL A 255 -35.25 14.15 14.95
CA VAL A 255 -34.09 13.97 15.81
C VAL A 255 -33.31 15.28 15.91
N LEU A 256 -33.09 15.98 14.79
CA LEU A 256 -32.36 17.26 14.78
C LEU A 256 -33.11 18.39 15.52
N GLN A 257 -34.43 18.52 15.33
CA GLN A 257 -35.26 19.45 16.14
C GLN A 257 -35.13 19.15 17.63
N ALA A 258 -35.25 17.88 18.03
CA ALA A 258 -35.20 17.47 19.43
C ALA A 258 -33.80 17.63 20.06
N ALA A 259 -32.74 17.32 19.32
CA ALA A 259 -31.35 17.38 19.79
C ALA A 259 -30.83 18.81 19.92
N PHE A 260 -31.17 19.70 18.98
CA PHE A 260 -30.77 21.11 19.03
C PHE A 260 -31.77 22.02 19.75
N SER A 261 -32.98 21.52 20.06
CA SER A 261 -34.08 22.30 20.66
C SER A 261 -34.45 23.55 19.82
N VAL A 262 -34.58 23.35 18.50
CA VAL A 262 -34.95 24.39 17.52
C VAL A 262 -36.18 23.98 16.71
N ASP A 263 -36.88 24.98 16.16
CA ASP A 263 -38.05 24.78 15.30
C ASP A 263 -37.69 24.13 13.94
N VAL A 264 -38.70 23.55 13.26
CA VAL A 264 -38.51 22.78 12.03
C VAL A 264 -37.90 23.62 10.90
N GLU A 265 -38.29 24.89 10.80
CA GLU A 265 -37.82 25.84 9.79
C GLU A 265 -36.29 26.04 9.85
N VAL A 266 -35.69 25.97 11.04
CA VAL A 266 -34.23 26.09 11.23
C VAL A 266 -33.50 24.85 10.70
N ILE A 267 -34.11 23.66 10.84
CA ILE A 267 -33.57 22.41 10.31
C ILE A 267 -33.77 22.32 8.79
N GLU A 268 -34.88 22.86 8.28
CA GLU A 268 -35.11 22.99 6.83
C GLU A 268 -34.11 23.98 6.20
N GLU A 269 -33.84 25.13 6.82
CA GLU A 269 -32.78 26.06 6.37
C GLU A 269 -31.41 25.36 6.34
N LEU A 270 -31.01 24.69 7.42
CA LEU A 270 -29.74 23.97 7.55
C LEU A 270 -29.55 22.90 6.44
N ARG A 271 -30.64 22.20 6.08
CA ARG A 271 -30.65 21.21 5.00
C ARG A 271 -30.71 21.84 3.60
N SER A 272 -31.35 23.00 3.45
CA SER A 272 -31.46 23.73 2.18
C SER A 272 -30.13 24.33 1.70
N GLY A 273 -29.23 24.67 2.63
CA GLY A 273 -27.87 25.06 2.28
C GLY A 273 -27.16 23.92 1.55
N GLY A 274 -26.72 24.15 0.30
CA GLY A 274 -26.15 23.11 -0.55
C GLY A 274 -24.85 22.49 0.01
N LYS A 275 -24.56 21.24 -0.38
CA LYS A 275 -23.34 20.53 0.08
C LYS A 275 -22.10 21.27 -0.40
N GLN A 276 -21.34 21.82 0.56
CA GLN A 276 -20.08 22.50 0.28
C GLN A 276 -18.96 21.48 0.07
N PRO A 277 -17.98 21.74 -0.82
CA PRO A 277 -16.79 20.91 -0.92
C PRO A 277 -15.91 21.07 0.33
N MET A 278 -15.03 20.12 0.62
CA MET A 278 -14.22 20.15 1.86
C MET A 278 -13.19 21.28 1.92
N ILE A 279 -12.83 21.89 0.77
CA ILE A 279 -11.98 23.09 0.73
C ILE A 279 -12.76 24.21 0.02
N VAL A 280 -12.89 25.37 0.68
CA VAL A 280 -13.63 26.53 0.21
C VAL A 280 -12.77 27.81 0.28
N HIS A 281 -13.26 28.90 -0.30
CA HIS A 281 -12.68 30.24 -0.14
C HIS A 281 -12.53 30.61 1.34
N GLY A 282 -11.41 31.24 1.69
CA GLY A 282 -11.11 31.65 3.06
C GLY A 282 -12.11 32.66 3.62
N VAL A 283 -12.31 32.61 4.93
CA VAL A 283 -12.99 33.66 5.70
C VAL A 283 -11.95 34.37 6.58
N THR A 284 -12.19 35.62 6.95
CA THR A 284 -11.28 36.34 7.87
C THR A 284 -11.15 35.55 9.18
N GLN A 285 -9.97 35.57 9.82
CA GLN A 285 -9.72 34.73 11.01
C GLN A 285 -10.73 35.00 12.15
N ALA A 286 -11.22 36.24 12.29
CA ALA A 286 -12.32 36.56 13.20
C ALA A 286 -13.63 35.82 12.86
N LYS A 287 -14.00 35.75 11.57
CA LYS A 287 -15.17 35.01 11.09
C LYS A 287 -14.95 33.49 11.06
N ALA A 288 -13.70 33.03 10.90
CA ALA A 288 -13.34 31.62 11.05
C ALA A 288 -13.61 31.16 12.49
N ASN A 289 -13.14 31.96 13.47
CA ASN A 289 -13.38 31.72 14.88
C ASN A 289 -14.89 31.81 15.19
N GLU A 290 -15.59 32.87 14.77
CA GLU A 290 -17.05 33.03 14.99
C GLU A 290 -17.87 31.85 14.43
N LEU A 291 -17.57 31.40 13.20
CA LEU A 291 -18.19 30.20 12.63
C LEU A 291 -17.84 28.96 13.45
N TRP A 292 -16.59 28.80 13.87
CA TRP A 292 -16.18 27.67 14.69
C TRP A 292 -16.85 27.66 16.07
N GLU A 293 -17.03 28.79 16.75
CA GLU A 293 -17.77 28.86 18.02
C GLU A 293 -19.22 28.36 17.85
N VAL A 294 -19.85 28.63 16.71
CA VAL A 294 -21.17 28.09 16.38
C VAL A 294 -21.10 26.57 16.14
N HIS A 295 -20.15 26.07 15.34
CA HIS A 295 -19.99 24.63 15.07
C HIS A 295 -19.65 23.83 16.34
N TYR A 296 -18.73 24.33 17.17
CA TYR A 296 -18.32 23.73 18.44
C TYR A 296 -19.48 23.71 19.46
N ARG A 297 -20.29 24.78 19.53
CA ARG A 297 -21.52 24.79 20.35
C ARG A 297 -22.55 23.78 19.84
N ILE A 298 -22.73 23.67 18.53
CA ILE A 298 -23.59 22.66 17.88
C ILE A 298 -23.10 21.24 18.21
N MET A 299 -21.79 20.97 18.10
CA MET A 299 -21.21 19.68 18.48
C MET A 299 -21.41 19.37 19.97
N ARG A 300 -21.16 20.30 20.90
CA ARG A 300 -21.37 20.06 22.34
C ARG A 300 -22.85 19.88 22.70
N ALA A 301 -23.76 20.47 21.94
CA ALA A 301 -25.20 20.19 22.04
C ALA A 301 -25.51 18.75 21.59
N PHE A 302 -25.06 18.38 20.39
CA PHE A 302 -25.24 17.04 19.82
C PHE A 302 -24.67 15.93 20.71
N LEU A 303 -23.49 16.16 21.31
CA LEU A 303 -22.81 15.24 22.22
C LEU A 303 -23.37 15.26 23.66
N GLY A 304 -24.41 16.04 23.95
CA GLY A 304 -25.00 16.16 25.29
C GLY A 304 -24.09 16.81 26.36
N ARG A 305 -22.95 17.40 25.97
CA ARG A 305 -21.93 17.97 26.87
C ARG A 305 -22.19 19.43 27.28
N ILE A 306 -23.41 19.95 27.13
CA ILE A 306 -23.76 21.30 27.60
C ILE A 306 -23.78 21.32 29.14
N LYS A 307 -22.81 22.01 29.75
CA LYS A 307 -22.89 22.38 31.18
C LYS A 307 -23.78 23.62 31.31
N ASN A 308 -24.73 23.60 32.26
CA ASN A 308 -25.81 24.59 32.36
C ASN A 308 -25.31 26.01 32.65
N ASN A 309 -25.67 26.94 31.76
CA ASN A 309 -25.40 28.39 31.78
C ASN A 309 -23.92 28.85 31.73
N MET A 310 -23.73 29.94 31.01
CA MET A 310 -22.48 30.70 30.83
C MET A 310 -21.37 29.96 30.03
N ILE A 311 -21.44 30.13 28.71
CA ILE A 311 -20.44 29.63 27.75
C ILE A 311 -19.27 30.62 27.68
N ASP A 312 -18.38 30.60 28.67
CA ASP A 312 -17.05 31.19 28.52
C ASP A 312 -16.16 30.23 27.73
N ILE A 313 -15.95 30.50 26.44
CA ILE A 313 -14.93 29.80 25.66
C ILE A 313 -13.57 30.34 26.09
N ASN A 314 -13.00 29.69 27.10
CA ASN A 314 -11.69 30.03 27.65
C ASN A 314 -10.59 29.52 26.70
N ILE A 315 -10.43 30.21 25.56
CA ILE A 315 -9.31 30.05 24.64
C ILE A 315 -8.02 30.19 25.47
N ASN A 316 -7.28 29.09 25.61
CA ASN A 316 -6.20 28.98 26.59
C ASN A 316 -4.92 29.67 26.13
N ASN A 317 -4.99 31.00 25.96
CA ASN A 317 -3.93 31.87 25.46
C ASN A 317 -2.59 31.75 26.23
N ASN A 318 -2.61 31.18 27.43
CA ASN A 318 -1.43 30.97 28.27
C ASN A 318 -0.54 29.81 27.79
N LYS A 319 -1.04 28.91 26.93
CA LYS A 319 -0.25 27.89 26.21
C LYS A 319 -0.86 27.62 24.82
N LYS A 320 -0.38 28.32 23.77
CA LYS A 320 -0.51 27.80 22.41
C LYS A 320 0.34 26.53 22.29
N ASP A 321 -0.27 25.43 21.88
CA ASP A 321 0.46 24.24 21.47
C ASP A 321 1.30 24.56 20.22
N LYS A 322 2.43 23.87 20.04
CA LYS A 322 3.39 24.13 18.95
C LYS A 322 3.73 22.86 18.21
N ALA A 323 3.84 22.99 16.88
CA ALA A 323 4.47 21.99 16.04
C ALA A 323 5.99 21.94 16.28
N TYR A 324 6.59 20.80 15.91
CA TYR A 324 8.04 20.60 15.94
C TYR A 324 8.61 20.87 14.55
N ASN A 325 9.49 21.86 14.39
CA ASN A 325 9.99 22.25 13.07
C ASN A 325 11.32 21.55 12.71
N ILE A 326 11.23 20.51 11.87
CA ILE A 326 12.36 19.72 11.37
C ILE A 326 13.44 20.59 10.72
N LEU A 327 13.05 21.63 9.98
CA LEU A 327 13.98 22.48 9.22
C LEU A 327 14.75 23.51 10.09
N THR A 328 14.52 23.51 11.41
CA THR A 328 15.22 24.37 12.38
C THR A 328 15.66 23.62 13.65
N ALA A 329 15.50 22.30 13.67
CA ALA A 329 16.01 21.42 14.72
C ALA A 329 17.53 21.16 14.56
N ASP A 330 18.16 20.67 15.62
CA ASP A 330 19.49 20.06 15.51
C ASP A 330 19.37 18.69 14.81
N HIS A 331 20.26 18.38 13.87
CA HIS A 331 20.23 17.12 13.12
C HIS A 331 20.89 15.97 13.90
N ASP A 332 20.35 14.73 13.83
CA ASP A 332 21.00 13.54 14.39
C ASP A 332 22.33 13.21 13.68
N VAL A 333 22.39 13.51 12.38
CA VAL A 333 23.56 13.33 11.51
C VAL A 333 23.68 14.55 10.59
N GLU A 334 24.85 15.17 10.52
CA GLU A 334 25.17 16.18 9.51
C GLU A 334 26.65 16.09 9.09
N ASN A 335 26.91 16.12 7.79
CA ASN A 335 28.26 16.26 7.21
C ASN A 335 28.17 16.87 5.79
N CYS A 336 29.29 16.92 5.05
CA CYS A 336 29.34 17.51 3.70
C CYS A 336 28.46 16.78 2.66
N ASN A 337 28.09 15.53 2.92
CA ASN A 337 27.31 14.66 2.04
C ASN A 337 25.79 14.79 2.31
N GLY A 338 25.39 15.36 3.45
CA GLY A 338 23.97 15.55 3.78
C GLY A 338 23.68 15.66 5.27
N TRP A 339 22.39 15.63 5.60
CA TRP A 339 21.89 15.49 6.97
C TRP A 339 20.67 14.58 7.07
N SER A 340 20.42 14.05 8.26
CA SER A 340 19.20 13.32 8.60
C SER A 340 18.82 13.48 10.07
N LEU A 341 17.52 13.39 10.39
CA LEU A 341 17.01 13.38 11.76
C LEU A 341 15.71 12.57 11.91
N VAL A 342 15.41 12.13 13.14
CA VAL A 342 14.17 11.42 13.52
C VAL A 342 13.44 12.15 14.64
N VAL A 343 12.13 12.37 14.49
CA VAL A 343 11.24 13.01 15.46
C VAL A 343 10.36 11.95 16.13
N THR A 344 10.63 11.66 17.40
CA THR A 344 9.89 10.69 18.22
C THR A 344 9.06 11.37 19.31
N SER A 345 8.44 10.60 20.19
CA SER A 345 7.70 11.09 21.37
C SER A 345 8.54 11.87 22.38
N LYS A 346 9.88 11.79 22.29
CA LYS A 346 10.82 12.58 23.10
C LYS A 346 10.94 14.02 22.61
N GLU A 347 11.07 14.19 21.30
CA GLU A 347 11.22 15.47 20.62
C GLU A 347 9.88 16.20 20.52
N LEU A 348 8.81 15.46 20.18
CA LEU A 348 7.44 15.95 20.12
C LEU A 348 6.50 15.05 20.93
N LYS A 349 6.09 15.55 22.11
CA LYS A 349 5.18 14.82 23.02
C LYS A 349 3.83 14.43 22.40
N ALA A 350 3.38 15.13 21.35
CA ALA A 350 2.18 14.76 20.60
C ALA A 350 2.31 13.40 19.88
N LEU A 351 3.52 12.87 19.69
CA LEU A 351 3.78 11.52 19.16
C LEU A 351 3.87 10.44 20.27
N LYS A 352 3.61 10.77 21.54
CA LYS A 352 3.47 9.76 22.60
C LYS A 352 2.26 8.89 22.29
N ASP A 353 2.43 7.57 22.28
CA ASP A 353 1.37 6.59 21.97
C ASP A 353 0.81 6.73 20.54
N SER A 354 1.65 7.19 19.60
CA SER A 354 1.40 7.11 18.15
C SER A 354 1.99 5.80 17.59
N ASP A 355 1.42 5.23 16.54
CA ASP A 355 2.05 4.16 15.77
C ASP A 355 3.28 4.68 15.00
N PHE A 356 3.16 5.89 14.45
CA PHE A 356 4.17 6.47 13.56
C PHE A 356 5.08 7.47 14.26
N SER A 357 6.37 7.44 13.88
CA SER A 357 7.32 8.55 14.07
C SER A 357 7.82 9.08 12.72
N ILE A 358 8.24 10.35 12.65
CA ILE A 358 8.67 10.99 11.39
C ILE A 358 10.20 11.02 11.30
N PHE A 359 10.75 10.84 10.11
CA PHE A 359 12.14 11.12 9.81
C PHE A 359 12.29 12.03 8.58
N MET A 360 13.47 12.63 8.42
CA MET A 360 13.82 13.37 7.21
C MET A 360 15.28 13.16 6.83
N VAL A 361 15.54 13.03 5.52
CA VAL A 361 16.86 12.86 4.93
C VAL A 361 17.06 13.88 3.81
N ASN A 362 18.25 14.49 3.79
CA ASN A 362 18.69 15.43 2.76
C ASN A 362 20.08 15.03 2.29
N LEU A 363 20.17 14.38 1.13
CA LEU A 363 21.42 13.99 0.48
C LEU A 363 21.85 15.10 -0.49
N THR A 364 23.06 15.63 -0.33
CA THR A 364 23.67 16.51 -1.33
C THR A 364 23.99 15.70 -2.59
N LYS A 365 24.09 16.36 -3.75
CA LYS A 365 24.28 15.67 -5.05
C LYS A 365 25.49 14.70 -5.02
N GLY A 366 25.33 13.49 -5.55
CA GLY A 366 26.37 12.45 -5.52
C GLY A 366 26.68 11.91 -4.12
N ALA A 367 25.79 12.09 -3.15
CA ALA A 367 25.84 11.43 -1.84
C ALA A 367 24.83 10.28 -1.73
N MET A 368 25.10 9.41 -0.77
CA MET A 368 24.30 8.22 -0.42
C MET A 368 24.13 8.13 1.09
N MET A 369 22.93 7.74 1.57
CA MET A 369 22.81 7.17 2.91
C MET A 369 23.34 5.73 2.85
N ALA A 370 24.39 5.44 3.62
CA ALA A 370 25.17 4.22 3.53
C ALA A 370 24.29 2.97 3.70
N PRO A 371 24.64 1.83 3.05
CA PRO A 371 23.85 0.60 3.08
C PRO A 371 23.50 0.19 4.51
N HIS A 372 22.21 0.08 4.82
CA HIS A 372 21.70 -0.17 6.17
C HIS A 372 20.34 -0.86 6.15
N TRP A 373 19.90 -1.44 7.26
CA TRP A 373 18.52 -1.94 7.40
C TRP A 373 17.88 -1.50 8.72
N ASN A 374 16.55 -1.51 8.72
CA ASN A 374 15.76 -1.22 9.91
C ASN A 374 15.27 -2.50 10.60
N PRO A 375 15.70 -2.80 11.84
CA PRO A 375 15.36 -4.06 12.52
C PRO A 375 13.96 -4.08 13.16
N THR A 376 13.28 -2.94 13.26
CA THR A 376 12.01 -2.82 14.02
C THR A 376 10.88 -2.06 13.31
N THR A 377 11.11 -1.59 12.08
CA THR A 377 10.16 -0.72 11.36
C THR A 377 10.34 -0.83 9.85
N ALA A 378 9.25 -0.66 9.10
CA ALA A 378 9.33 -0.25 7.69
C ALA A 378 9.63 1.26 7.61
N GLU A 379 10.16 1.71 6.47
CA GLU A 379 10.21 3.14 6.10
C GLU A 379 9.18 3.43 5.01
N ILE A 380 8.37 4.46 5.22
CA ILE A 380 7.40 4.98 4.25
C ILE A 380 7.87 6.38 3.83
N GLY A 381 8.63 6.46 2.73
CA GLY A 381 9.23 7.70 2.23
C GLY A 381 8.31 8.49 1.30
N VAL A 382 8.38 9.82 1.38
CA VAL A 382 7.74 10.79 0.48
C VAL A 382 8.80 11.76 -0.02
N VAL A 383 9.00 11.81 -1.34
CA VAL A 383 10.03 12.68 -1.93
C VAL A 383 9.56 14.14 -1.92
N VAL A 384 10.30 14.98 -1.19
CA VAL A 384 10.04 16.41 -0.99
C VAL A 384 10.77 17.28 -2.01
N ARG A 385 11.93 16.83 -2.53
CA ARG A 385 12.66 17.59 -3.56
C ARG A 385 13.60 16.71 -4.36
N GLY A 386 13.67 16.99 -5.66
CA GLY A 386 14.63 16.38 -6.57
C GLY A 386 14.28 14.94 -6.92
N ARG A 387 15.31 14.11 -7.09
CA ARG A 387 15.18 12.70 -7.49
C ARG A 387 16.34 11.87 -6.95
N GLY A 388 16.11 10.58 -6.77
CA GLY A 388 17.12 9.63 -6.30
C GLY A 388 16.83 8.20 -6.74
N MET A 389 17.83 7.33 -6.58
CA MET A 389 17.67 5.88 -6.66
C MET A 389 17.55 5.30 -5.26
N VAL A 390 16.71 4.28 -5.11
CA VAL A 390 16.75 3.37 -3.96
C VAL A 390 17.03 1.97 -4.50
N ASN A 391 18.05 1.32 -3.93
CA ASN A 391 18.32 -0.11 -4.11
C ASN A 391 17.95 -0.80 -2.80
N VAL A 392 17.12 -1.85 -2.88
CA VAL A 392 16.65 -2.65 -1.74
C VAL A 392 17.02 -4.11 -1.98
N VAL A 393 17.81 -4.66 -1.08
CA VAL A 393 18.24 -6.06 -1.07
C VAL A 393 17.20 -6.90 -0.31
N CYS A 394 16.82 -8.05 -0.87
CA CYS A 394 16.06 -9.04 -0.11
C CYS A 394 17.01 -9.80 0.84
N PRO A 395 16.72 -9.85 2.16
CA PRO A 395 17.43 -10.74 3.06
C PRO A 395 16.99 -12.18 2.77
N GLY A 396 17.94 -13.02 2.33
CA GLY A 396 17.65 -14.37 1.82
C GLY A 396 16.79 -15.23 2.75
N SER A 397 15.66 -15.70 2.23
CA SER A 397 14.79 -16.69 2.86
C SER A 397 15.34 -18.10 2.62
N LEU A 398 14.90 -19.08 3.42
CA LEU A 398 15.12 -20.50 3.12
C LEU A 398 14.41 -20.96 1.83
N ASN A 399 13.43 -20.17 1.36
CA ASN A 399 12.81 -20.29 0.05
C ASN A 399 13.23 -19.08 -0.82
N GLU A 400 14.18 -19.26 -1.74
CA GLU A 400 14.71 -18.18 -2.60
C GLU A 400 13.65 -17.54 -3.53
N THR A 401 12.51 -18.20 -3.73
CA THR A 401 11.47 -17.83 -4.69
C THR A 401 10.53 -16.70 -4.27
N GLU A 402 10.52 -16.33 -2.98
CA GLU A 402 9.44 -15.49 -2.40
C GLU A 402 9.74 -13.98 -2.41
N CYS A 403 10.99 -13.57 -2.61
CA CYS A 403 11.41 -12.18 -2.45
C CYS A 403 12.66 -11.86 -3.30
N LYS A 404 12.53 -10.89 -4.23
CA LYS A 404 13.60 -10.41 -5.11
C LYS A 404 14.28 -9.15 -4.53
N ASN A 405 15.53 -8.90 -4.94
CA ASN A 405 16.11 -7.55 -4.86
C ASN A 405 15.30 -6.59 -5.75
N SER A 406 15.31 -5.29 -5.46
CA SER A 406 14.63 -4.28 -6.28
C SER A 406 15.41 -2.97 -6.37
N ARG A 407 15.30 -2.33 -7.53
CA ARG A 407 15.83 -0.99 -7.81
C ARG A 407 14.68 -0.12 -8.26
N PHE A 408 14.60 1.11 -7.76
CA PHE A 408 13.60 2.05 -8.23
C PHE A 408 14.05 3.50 -8.12
N ARG A 409 13.79 4.27 -9.18
CA ARG A 409 13.93 5.73 -9.18
C ARG A 409 12.70 6.38 -8.56
N VAL A 410 12.91 7.37 -7.71
CA VAL A 410 11.86 8.22 -7.13
C VAL A 410 12.14 9.70 -7.39
N GLU A 411 11.09 10.49 -7.54
CA GLU A 411 11.15 11.95 -7.77
C GLU A 411 10.02 12.71 -7.05
N GLU A 412 10.09 14.04 -7.03
CA GLU A 412 9.28 14.93 -6.17
C GLU A 412 7.76 14.67 -6.20
N GLY A 413 7.24 14.08 -5.13
CA GLY A 413 5.84 13.66 -4.98
C GLY A 413 5.60 12.14 -5.13
N ASP A 414 6.62 11.35 -5.41
CA ASP A 414 6.53 9.89 -5.29
C ASP A 414 6.47 9.47 -3.81
N VAL A 415 5.78 8.36 -3.57
CA VAL A 415 5.76 7.64 -2.28
C VAL A 415 6.47 6.31 -2.48
N PHE A 416 7.33 5.91 -1.55
CA PHE A 416 7.99 4.61 -1.59
C PHE A 416 7.98 3.93 -0.22
N VAL A 417 8.11 2.60 -0.20
CA VAL A 417 8.15 1.80 1.02
C VAL A 417 9.34 0.85 0.98
N VAL A 418 10.07 0.75 2.09
CA VAL A 418 11.08 -0.29 2.32
C VAL A 418 10.68 -1.07 3.57
N PRO A 419 10.37 -2.39 3.47
CA PRO A 419 9.93 -3.17 4.62
C PRO A 419 11.06 -3.42 5.62
N ARG A 420 10.71 -3.70 6.89
CA ARG A 420 11.69 -4.08 7.92
C ARG A 420 12.59 -5.24 7.49
N TYR A 421 13.80 -5.28 8.04
CA TYR A 421 14.89 -6.22 7.73
C TYR A 421 15.55 -6.13 6.34
N HIS A 422 15.02 -5.37 5.39
CA HIS A 422 15.62 -5.26 4.05
C HIS A 422 16.79 -4.26 4.07
N PRO A 423 18.03 -4.65 3.70
CA PRO A 423 19.11 -3.70 3.53
C PRO A 423 18.86 -2.81 2.33
N MET A 424 19.05 -1.51 2.50
CA MET A 424 18.79 -0.50 1.48
C MET A 424 19.92 0.51 1.35
N ALA A 425 20.07 1.06 0.15
CA ALA A 425 20.90 2.22 -0.13
C ALA A 425 20.05 3.28 -0.83
N GLN A 426 20.09 4.51 -0.33
CA GLN A 426 19.33 5.65 -0.84
C GLN A 426 20.32 6.66 -1.41
N MET A 427 20.22 6.96 -2.70
CA MET A 427 21.28 7.60 -3.48
C MET A 427 20.78 8.81 -4.27
N SER A 428 21.55 9.89 -4.25
CA SER A 428 21.31 11.08 -5.07
C SER A 428 22.15 11.06 -6.35
N PHE A 429 21.61 11.67 -7.41
CA PHE A 429 22.32 11.83 -8.68
C PHE A 429 23.40 12.93 -8.61
N ASN A 430 24.40 12.87 -9.47
CA ASN A 430 25.43 13.92 -9.57
C ASN A 430 24.85 15.31 -9.95
N ASN A 431 23.66 15.34 -10.55
CA ASN A 431 22.99 16.54 -11.04
C ASN A 431 22.01 17.20 -10.05
N GLY A 432 21.69 16.58 -8.90
CA GLY A 432 20.70 17.12 -7.97
C GLY A 432 20.72 16.46 -6.59
N SER A 433 20.34 17.22 -5.56
CA SER A 433 20.11 16.68 -4.22
C SER A 433 18.86 15.80 -4.20
N PHE A 434 18.84 14.81 -3.32
CA PHE A 434 17.68 13.95 -3.07
C PHE A 434 17.19 14.22 -1.65
N VAL A 435 15.97 14.73 -1.51
CA VAL A 435 15.39 15.12 -0.22
C VAL A 435 14.03 14.46 -0.04
N PHE A 436 13.87 13.72 1.04
CA PHE A 436 12.65 13.01 1.37
C PHE A 436 12.39 13.07 2.88
N MET A 437 11.11 13.22 3.23
CA MET A 437 10.62 12.92 4.58
C MET A 437 10.08 11.49 4.57
N GLY A 438 9.89 10.88 5.73
CA GLY A 438 9.17 9.61 5.81
C GLY A 438 8.55 9.34 7.16
N PHE A 439 7.72 8.31 7.21
CA PHE A 439 7.13 7.77 8.42
C PHE A 439 7.74 6.41 8.73
N THR A 440 7.87 6.08 10.00
CA THR A 440 8.29 4.76 10.49
C THR A 440 7.21 4.18 11.38
N THR A 441 6.91 2.89 11.20
CA THR A 441 5.85 2.09 11.84
C THR A 441 6.10 1.78 13.33
N THR A 442 6.91 2.58 14.00
CA THR A 442 7.03 2.53 15.47
C THR A 442 7.50 3.87 16.05
N THR A 443 6.96 4.22 17.22
CA THR A 443 7.46 5.30 18.08
C THR A 443 8.48 4.84 19.12
N LYS A 444 8.77 3.53 19.19
CA LYS A 444 9.92 3.02 19.96
C LYS A 444 11.22 3.43 19.26
N LYS A 445 12.32 3.51 20.01
CA LYS A 445 13.60 3.96 19.46
C LYS A 445 14.16 2.92 18.48
N ASN A 446 13.85 3.05 17.20
CA ASN A 446 14.51 2.31 16.14
C ASN A 446 16.01 2.63 16.13
N HIS A 447 16.80 1.65 15.67
CA HIS A 447 18.25 1.72 15.59
C HIS A 447 18.67 1.13 14.24
N PRO A 448 18.74 1.95 13.16
CA PRO A 448 19.20 1.50 11.86
C PRO A 448 20.59 0.86 11.96
N GLN A 449 20.76 -0.31 11.33
CA GLN A 449 22.00 -1.07 11.37
C GLN A 449 22.76 -0.84 10.06
N TYR A 450 23.88 -0.12 10.14
CA TYR A 450 24.71 0.20 8.98
C TYR A 450 25.67 -0.95 8.67
N LEU A 451 25.91 -1.20 7.38
CA LEU A 451 26.87 -2.19 6.87
C LEU A 451 28.23 -1.56 6.54
N VAL A 452 28.26 -0.25 6.25
CA VAL A 452 29.45 0.48 5.79
C VAL A 452 29.73 1.68 6.69
N GLY A 453 31.01 2.07 6.81
CA GLY A 453 31.45 3.26 7.56
C GLY A 453 31.78 3.01 9.03
N THR A 454 32.05 4.09 9.76
CA THR A 454 32.49 4.03 11.17
C THR A 454 31.38 3.65 12.15
N ALA A 455 30.11 3.68 11.73
CA ALA A 455 28.97 3.15 12.48
C ALA A 455 28.54 1.73 12.03
N SER A 456 29.32 1.06 11.17
CA SER A 456 28.97 -0.28 10.69
C SER A 456 28.97 -1.33 11.80
N VAL A 457 27.96 -2.21 11.80
CA VAL A 457 27.88 -3.38 12.68
C VAL A 457 29.12 -4.28 12.56
N LEU A 458 29.76 -4.31 11.38
CA LEU A 458 30.97 -5.10 11.12
C LEU A 458 32.21 -4.57 11.87
N GLN A 459 32.17 -3.34 12.40
CA GLN A 459 33.22 -2.80 13.29
C GLN A 459 33.16 -3.39 14.71
N VAL A 460 32.01 -3.95 15.10
CA VAL A 460 31.72 -4.47 16.46
C VAL A 460 31.98 -5.97 16.56
N LEU A 461 31.91 -6.68 15.43
CA LEU A 461 32.18 -8.11 15.33
C LEU A 461 33.69 -8.41 15.37
N ASP A 462 34.06 -9.63 15.76
CA ASP A 462 35.46 -10.05 15.67
C ASP A 462 35.92 -10.10 14.21
N LYS A 463 36.98 -9.35 13.89
CA LYS A 463 37.48 -9.20 12.52
C LYS A 463 37.88 -10.53 11.87
N SER A 464 38.35 -11.52 12.64
CA SER A 464 38.73 -12.83 12.09
C SER A 464 37.50 -13.69 11.76
N VAL A 465 36.42 -13.57 12.54
CA VAL A 465 35.12 -14.17 12.22
C VAL A 465 34.51 -13.53 10.98
N VAL A 466 34.55 -12.19 10.86
CA VAL A 466 34.07 -11.48 9.66
C VAL A 466 34.91 -11.82 8.42
N ALA A 467 36.24 -11.83 8.54
CA ALA A 467 37.12 -12.23 7.44
C ALA A 467 36.84 -13.67 6.98
N ALA A 468 36.63 -14.60 7.92
CA ALA A 468 36.27 -15.98 7.64
C ALA A 468 34.89 -16.10 6.97
N SER A 469 33.87 -15.33 7.38
CA SER A 469 32.53 -15.38 6.77
C SER A 469 32.52 -14.90 5.32
N PHE A 470 33.44 -14.01 4.93
CA PHE A 470 33.64 -13.59 3.55
C PHE A 470 34.71 -14.43 2.79
N GLY A 471 35.38 -15.38 3.44
CA GLY A 471 36.46 -16.18 2.84
C GLY A 471 37.73 -15.40 2.51
N VAL A 472 37.96 -14.24 3.14
CA VAL A 472 39.08 -13.32 2.84
C VAL A 472 40.12 -13.24 3.97
N SER A 473 41.23 -12.54 3.72
CA SER A 473 42.27 -12.36 4.74
C SER A 473 41.92 -11.29 5.79
N ASN A 474 42.48 -11.44 6.99
CA ASN A 474 42.42 -10.42 8.06
C ASN A 474 43.05 -9.07 7.69
N MET A 475 43.82 -8.98 6.60
CA MET A 475 44.36 -7.74 6.04
C MET A 475 43.33 -7.09 5.10
N THR A 476 42.78 -7.86 4.16
CA THR A 476 41.70 -7.43 3.25
C THR A 476 40.51 -6.88 4.03
N MET A 477 40.11 -7.55 5.12
CA MET A 477 39.03 -7.08 5.98
C MET A 477 39.42 -5.84 6.81
N ASP A 478 40.69 -5.65 7.13
CA ASP A 478 41.19 -4.42 7.79
C ASP A 478 41.10 -3.20 6.86
N GLU A 479 41.42 -3.40 5.57
CA GLU A 479 41.32 -2.38 4.52
C GLU A 479 39.87 -2.01 4.23
N ILE A 480 38.97 -3.00 4.12
CA ILE A 480 37.52 -2.77 3.93
C ILE A 480 36.93 -1.98 5.09
N LEU A 481 37.14 -2.43 6.34
CA LEU A 481 36.55 -1.79 7.53
C LEU A 481 37.11 -0.37 7.80
N LYS A 482 38.32 -0.05 7.32
CA LYS A 482 38.95 1.28 7.48
C LYS A 482 38.83 2.18 6.25
N GLY A 483 38.27 1.68 5.15
CA GLY A 483 38.15 2.42 3.89
C GLY A 483 37.24 3.63 3.99
N GLN A 484 36.05 3.47 4.58
CA GLN A 484 35.08 4.54 4.79
C GLN A 484 35.21 5.14 6.21
N ARG A 485 35.32 6.47 6.28
CA ARG A 485 35.55 7.27 7.50
C ARG A 485 34.27 7.94 7.99
N GLU A 486 33.38 8.34 7.11
CA GLU A 486 32.05 8.79 7.48
C GLU A 486 31.24 7.65 8.13
N ALA A 487 30.25 8.02 8.95
CA ALA A 487 29.47 7.08 9.74
C ALA A 487 28.21 6.58 9.01
N ILE A 488 27.43 7.50 8.43
CA ILE A 488 26.04 7.24 7.99
C ILE A 488 25.75 7.82 6.59
N ILE A 489 26.18 9.06 6.28
CA ILE A 489 26.02 9.67 4.95
C ILE A 489 27.38 9.82 4.28
N VAL A 490 27.54 9.26 3.09
CA VAL A 490 28.83 9.03 2.39
C VAL A 490 28.84 9.67 1.00
N GLU A 491 30.02 10.00 0.48
CA GLU A 491 30.19 10.33 -0.95
C GLU A 491 29.99 9.07 -1.80
N CYS A 492 29.17 9.16 -2.85
CA CYS A 492 28.89 8.08 -3.81
C CYS A 492 28.63 8.67 -5.21
N THR A 493 29.64 9.37 -5.75
CA THR A 493 29.61 9.95 -7.10
C THR A 493 29.23 8.88 -8.14
N SER A 494 28.22 9.17 -8.96
CA SER A 494 27.65 8.29 -10.00
C SER A 494 26.96 7.00 -9.53
N CYS A 495 26.76 6.76 -8.24
CA CYS A 495 26.11 5.54 -7.78
C CYS A 495 24.63 5.46 -8.19
N ALA A 496 23.90 6.58 -8.17
CA ALA A 496 22.52 6.63 -8.66
C ALA A 496 22.44 6.45 -10.18
N GLU A 497 23.38 7.00 -10.94
CA GLU A 497 23.48 6.81 -12.39
C GLU A 497 23.79 5.35 -12.79
N GLU A 498 24.63 4.65 -12.02
CA GLU A 498 24.93 3.23 -12.23
C GLU A 498 23.70 2.35 -11.93
N GLU A 499 23.01 2.59 -10.80
CA GLU A 499 21.81 1.84 -10.41
C GLU A 499 20.60 2.16 -11.29
N GLU A 500 20.49 3.37 -11.85
CA GLU A 500 19.52 3.73 -12.89
C GLU A 500 19.79 2.90 -14.17
N ARG A 501 21.05 2.79 -14.61
CA ARG A 501 21.40 1.95 -15.78
C ARG A 501 21.15 0.46 -15.54
N LEU A 502 21.53 -0.07 -14.38
CA LEU A 502 21.30 -1.49 -14.03
C LEU A 502 19.81 -1.83 -13.97
N MET A 503 18.97 -0.91 -13.48
CA MET A 503 17.51 -1.02 -13.49
C MET A 503 16.95 -1.00 -14.93
N GLU A 504 17.44 -0.13 -15.81
CA GLU A 504 17.05 -0.10 -17.23
C GLU A 504 17.46 -1.39 -17.97
N GLU A 505 18.69 -1.87 -17.75
CA GLU A 505 19.19 -3.15 -18.28
C GLU A 505 18.38 -4.37 -17.76
N GLU A 506 17.89 -4.32 -16.52
CA GLU A 506 17.04 -5.37 -15.91
C GLU A 506 15.63 -5.38 -16.56
N ILE A 507 15.02 -4.19 -16.73
CA ILE A 507 13.72 -4.02 -17.39
C ILE A 507 13.76 -4.39 -18.89
N GLU A 508 14.86 -4.13 -19.59
CA GLU A 508 15.01 -4.51 -21.01
C GLU A 508 15.09 -6.04 -21.16
N ARG A 509 15.81 -6.73 -20.26
CA ARG A 509 15.91 -8.20 -20.26
C ARG A 509 14.58 -8.89 -19.92
N GLU A 510 13.83 -8.41 -18.92
CA GLU A 510 12.51 -8.99 -18.61
C GLU A 510 11.56 -8.86 -19.82
N LYS A 511 11.57 -7.73 -20.54
CA LYS A 511 10.79 -7.54 -21.78
C LYS A 511 11.27 -8.40 -22.95
N GLU A 512 12.57 -8.66 -23.08
CA GLU A 512 13.09 -9.56 -24.10
C GLU A 512 12.68 -11.02 -23.80
N GLU A 513 12.63 -11.41 -22.54
CA GLU A 513 12.10 -12.73 -22.13
C GLU A 513 10.58 -12.87 -22.32
N GLU A 514 9.79 -11.85 -21.98
CA GLU A 514 8.34 -11.84 -22.24
C GLU A 514 8.06 -11.96 -23.74
N ARG A 515 8.76 -11.17 -24.57
CA ARG A 515 8.65 -11.29 -26.03
C ARG A 515 9.05 -12.67 -26.56
N LYS A 516 10.10 -13.30 -26.03
CA LYS A 516 10.47 -14.67 -26.42
C LYS A 516 9.40 -15.69 -26.02
N LYS A 517 8.76 -15.52 -24.86
CA LYS A 517 7.64 -16.38 -24.43
C LYS A 517 6.44 -16.22 -25.38
N GLU A 518 6.07 -14.98 -25.72
CA GLU A 518 5.04 -14.69 -26.73
C GLU A 518 5.38 -15.24 -28.13
N GLU A 519 6.65 -15.13 -28.56
CA GLU A 519 7.12 -15.61 -29.87
C GLU A 519 7.17 -17.16 -29.90
N GLU A 520 7.55 -17.82 -28.80
CA GLU A 520 7.45 -19.28 -28.64
C GLU A 520 6.01 -19.78 -28.57
N GLU A 521 5.10 -19.05 -27.91
CA GLU A 521 3.69 -19.41 -27.78
C GLU A 521 3.01 -19.40 -29.15
N LYS A 522 3.16 -18.31 -29.90
CA LYS A 522 2.66 -18.18 -31.29
C LYS A 522 3.26 -19.23 -32.23
N ALA A 523 4.56 -19.53 -32.09
CA ALA A 523 5.19 -20.58 -32.89
C ALA A 523 4.65 -21.99 -32.59
N ARG A 524 4.18 -22.25 -31.35
CA ARG A 524 3.50 -23.51 -30.99
C ARG A 524 2.08 -23.55 -31.54
N GLU A 525 1.34 -22.44 -31.48
CA GLU A 525 0.02 -22.32 -32.11
C GLU A 525 0.09 -22.55 -33.63
N GLU A 526 1.02 -21.89 -34.33
CA GLU A 526 1.27 -22.08 -35.77
C GLU A 526 1.71 -23.52 -36.12
N GLU A 527 2.50 -24.18 -35.26
CA GLU A 527 2.86 -25.59 -35.47
C GLU A 527 1.67 -26.54 -35.25
N GLU A 528 0.81 -26.27 -34.28
CA GLU A 528 -0.39 -27.08 -34.03
C GLU A 528 -1.46 -26.89 -35.13
N GLU A 529 -1.63 -25.67 -35.63
CA GLU A 529 -2.50 -25.39 -36.79
C GLU A 529 -1.97 -26.09 -38.05
N ARG A 530 -0.68 -25.96 -38.37
CA ARG A 530 -0.06 -26.65 -39.51
C ARG A 530 -0.17 -28.18 -39.42
N LYS A 531 -0.10 -28.76 -38.22
CA LYS A 531 -0.32 -30.21 -38.01
C LYS A 531 -1.76 -30.62 -38.33
N LYS A 532 -2.75 -29.82 -37.94
CA LYS A 532 -4.17 -30.06 -38.27
C LYS A 532 -4.41 -29.96 -39.78
N GLU A 533 -3.81 -28.96 -40.45
CA GLU A 533 -3.86 -28.87 -41.92
C GLU A 533 -3.21 -30.08 -42.61
N GLU A 534 -2.04 -30.54 -42.14
CA GLU A 534 -1.35 -31.71 -42.71
C GLU A 534 -2.13 -33.02 -42.48
N GLU A 535 -2.77 -33.18 -41.33
CA GLU A 535 -3.63 -34.34 -41.03
C GLU A 535 -4.93 -34.31 -41.88
N GLU A 536 -5.57 -33.15 -42.04
CA GLU A 536 -6.75 -33.04 -42.90
C GLU A 536 -6.39 -33.25 -44.38
N ALA A 537 -5.23 -32.75 -44.84
CA ALA A 537 -4.73 -33.00 -46.19
C ALA A 537 -4.52 -34.49 -46.46
N LYS A 538 -3.87 -35.23 -45.55
CA LYS A 538 -3.68 -36.68 -45.68
C LYS A 538 -5.00 -37.43 -45.74
N ARG A 539 -5.96 -37.10 -44.86
CA ARG A 539 -7.29 -37.73 -44.87
C ARG A 539 -8.05 -37.47 -46.18
N ARG A 540 -7.87 -36.31 -46.80
CA ARG A 540 -8.42 -36.00 -48.14
C ARG A 540 -7.72 -36.78 -49.25
N GLU A 541 -6.40 -36.95 -49.20
CA GLU A 541 -5.66 -37.78 -50.16
C GLU A 541 -6.04 -39.27 -50.05
N GLU A 542 -6.14 -39.82 -48.83
CA GLU A 542 -6.61 -41.19 -48.56
C GLU A 542 -8.04 -41.41 -49.08
N GLU A 543 -8.95 -40.45 -48.87
CA GLU A 543 -10.33 -40.51 -49.38
C GLU A 543 -10.39 -40.42 -50.92
N GLU A 544 -9.46 -39.70 -51.56
CA GLU A 544 -9.41 -39.65 -53.04
C GLU A 544 -8.78 -40.91 -53.64
N GLU A 545 -7.74 -41.49 -53.02
CA GLU A 545 -7.15 -42.75 -53.48
C GLU A 545 -8.13 -43.92 -53.33
N ALA A 546 -8.86 -44.01 -52.21
CA ALA A 546 -9.90 -45.02 -52.02
C ALA A 546 -10.98 -44.98 -53.13
N LYS A 547 -11.45 -43.77 -53.50
CA LYS A 547 -12.42 -43.59 -54.61
C LYS A 547 -11.85 -43.96 -55.97
N ARG A 548 -10.55 -43.76 -56.20
CA ARG A 548 -9.88 -44.15 -57.45
C ARG A 548 -9.79 -45.68 -57.55
N GLN A 549 -9.46 -46.37 -56.44
CA GLN A 549 -9.46 -47.84 -56.38
C GLN A 549 -10.87 -48.41 -56.60
N GLU A 550 -11.90 -47.83 -55.97
CA GLU A 550 -13.31 -48.21 -56.18
C GLU A 550 -13.76 -48.01 -57.65
N GLU A 551 -13.35 -46.92 -58.32
CA GLU A 551 -13.66 -46.72 -59.74
C GLU A 551 -12.91 -47.70 -60.65
N GLU A 552 -11.67 -48.07 -60.31
CA GLU A 552 -10.86 -49.04 -61.07
C GLU A 552 -11.44 -50.46 -60.96
N GLU A 553 -11.77 -50.94 -59.76
CA GLU A 553 -12.49 -52.23 -59.59
C GLU A 553 -13.81 -52.24 -60.37
N ARG A 554 -14.59 -51.16 -60.32
CA ARG A 554 -15.87 -51.06 -61.05
C ARG A 554 -15.67 -51.11 -62.57
N ARG A 555 -14.55 -50.60 -63.09
CA ARG A 555 -14.18 -50.69 -64.52
C ARG A 555 -13.74 -52.11 -64.90
N GLU A 556 -12.94 -52.78 -64.06
CA GLU A 556 -12.57 -54.19 -64.28
C GLU A 556 -13.79 -55.10 -64.29
N GLN A 557 -14.74 -54.90 -63.37
CA GLN A 557 -16.01 -55.63 -63.34
C GLN A 557 -16.86 -55.37 -64.61
N GLU A 558 -16.88 -54.14 -65.13
CA GLU A 558 -17.60 -53.84 -66.37
C GLU A 558 -16.93 -54.44 -67.62
N GLU A 559 -15.59 -54.50 -67.66
CA GLU A 559 -14.86 -55.24 -68.72
C GLU A 559 -15.07 -56.75 -68.63
N ALA A 560 -15.00 -57.33 -67.42
CA ALA A 560 -15.26 -58.75 -67.21
C ALA A 560 -16.66 -59.14 -67.71
N ARG A 561 -17.69 -58.36 -67.33
CA ARG A 561 -19.07 -58.59 -67.79
C ARG A 561 -19.23 -58.47 -69.31
N LYS A 562 -18.50 -57.56 -69.97
CA LYS A 562 -18.50 -57.45 -71.45
C LYS A 562 -17.86 -58.66 -72.12
N ARG A 563 -16.76 -59.18 -71.56
CA ARG A 563 -16.09 -60.41 -72.06
C ARG A 563 -16.99 -61.64 -71.88
N GLU A 564 -17.71 -61.74 -70.76
CA GLU A 564 -18.73 -62.78 -70.56
C GLU A 564 -19.90 -62.65 -71.54
N GLU A 565 -20.38 -61.44 -71.83
CA GLU A 565 -21.46 -61.20 -72.80
C GLU A 565 -21.03 -61.54 -74.25
N GLU A 566 -19.76 -61.25 -74.61
CA GLU A 566 -19.20 -61.62 -75.91
C GLU A 566 -18.98 -63.15 -76.02
N GLU A 567 -18.52 -63.82 -74.97
CA GLU A 567 -18.42 -65.28 -74.96
C GLU A 567 -19.82 -65.95 -75.00
N ALA A 568 -20.80 -65.40 -74.28
CA ALA A 568 -22.19 -65.87 -74.31
C ALA A 568 -22.77 -65.79 -75.72
N LYS A 569 -22.55 -64.70 -76.47
CA LYS A 569 -22.96 -64.58 -77.88
C LYS A 569 -22.30 -65.63 -78.79
N ARG A 570 -21.01 -65.92 -78.61
CA ARG A 570 -20.33 -66.98 -79.37
C ARG A 570 -20.89 -68.38 -79.05
N ARG A 571 -21.24 -68.64 -77.79
CA ARG A 571 -21.92 -69.87 -77.37
C ARG A 571 -23.37 -69.94 -77.89
N GLU A 572 -24.04 -68.81 -78.06
CA GLU A 572 -25.39 -68.72 -78.64
C GLU A 572 -25.38 -68.96 -80.16
N GLU A 573 -24.40 -68.43 -80.90
CA GLU A 573 -24.18 -68.76 -82.32
C GLU A 573 -23.88 -70.27 -82.52
N GLU A 574 -23.06 -70.87 -81.65
CA GLU A 574 -22.80 -72.33 -81.68
C GLU A 574 -24.06 -73.16 -81.30
N ALA A 575 -24.91 -72.62 -80.44
CA ALA A 575 -26.19 -73.25 -80.08
C ALA A 575 -27.22 -73.13 -81.20
N GLU A 576 -27.28 -72.03 -81.96
CA GLU A 576 -28.17 -71.89 -83.11
C GLU A 576 -27.77 -72.88 -84.22
N ALA A 577 -26.47 -73.06 -84.47
CA ALA A 577 -25.95 -74.05 -85.41
C ALA A 577 -26.40 -75.48 -85.06
N LYS A 578 -26.47 -75.83 -83.76
CA LYS A 578 -26.97 -77.14 -83.29
C LYS A 578 -28.50 -77.25 -83.29
N ARG A 579 -29.22 -76.16 -82.97
CA ARG A 579 -30.70 -76.16 -82.99
C ARG A 579 -31.26 -76.48 -84.38
N ARG A 580 -30.62 -75.96 -85.44
CA ARG A 580 -30.96 -76.27 -86.84
C ARG A 580 -30.75 -77.75 -87.23
N GLU A 581 -30.10 -78.56 -86.40
CA GLU A 581 -29.95 -80.02 -86.58
C GLU A 581 -30.96 -80.84 -85.76
N GLU A 582 -31.65 -80.23 -84.78
CA GLU A 582 -32.63 -80.89 -83.90
C GLU A 582 -34.10 -80.50 -84.19
N GLU A 583 -34.32 -79.34 -84.82
CA GLU A 583 -35.64 -78.71 -85.05
C GLU A 583 -36.62 -79.56 -85.89
N GLU A 584 -36.16 -80.27 -86.93
CA GLU A 584 -37.05 -81.06 -87.82
C GLU A 584 -37.63 -82.36 -87.20
N ARG A 585 -37.23 -82.77 -85.98
CA ARG A 585 -37.65 -84.09 -85.44
C ARG A 585 -38.90 -84.07 -84.54
N ARG A 586 -39.36 -82.92 -84.04
CA ARG A 586 -40.46 -82.86 -83.04
C ARG A 586 -41.45 -81.70 -83.22
N GLU A 587 -42.07 -81.65 -84.39
CA GLU A 587 -43.18 -80.74 -84.73
C GLU A 587 -44.53 -81.07 -84.02
N GLN A 588 -44.61 -82.13 -83.19
CA GLN A 588 -45.89 -82.68 -82.68
C GLN A 588 -45.86 -83.13 -81.20
N GLU A 589 -45.60 -82.21 -80.27
CA GLU A 589 -46.12 -82.37 -78.89
C GLU A 589 -46.51 -81.01 -78.26
N GLU A 590 -47.27 -80.21 -79.03
CA GLU A 590 -47.90 -78.99 -78.53
C GLU A 590 -48.99 -79.30 -77.47
N ALA A 591 -49.39 -78.28 -76.72
CA ALA A 591 -50.63 -78.24 -75.92
C ALA A 591 -50.68 -79.07 -74.61
N ARG A 592 -49.65 -78.88 -73.78
CA ARG A 592 -49.77 -78.29 -72.41
C ARG A 592 -50.25 -79.15 -71.22
N LYS A 593 -49.53 -78.89 -70.10
CA LYS A 593 -50.04 -78.80 -68.72
C LYS A 593 -50.52 -80.10 -68.06
N ARG A 594 -49.52 -80.94 -67.73
CA ARG A 594 -49.44 -81.60 -66.41
C ARG A 594 -48.09 -81.32 -65.71
N GLU A 595 -47.56 -80.12 -65.93
CA GLU A 595 -46.18 -79.73 -65.64
C GLU A 595 -46.09 -78.50 -64.70
N GLU A 596 -47.24 -77.95 -64.29
CA GLU A 596 -47.34 -76.60 -63.70
C GLU A 596 -47.70 -76.59 -62.20
N GLU A 597 -48.00 -77.76 -61.60
CA GLU A 597 -48.42 -77.86 -60.18
C GLU A 597 -47.37 -78.48 -59.25
N GLU A 598 -46.47 -79.34 -59.76
CA GLU A 598 -45.46 -80.02 -58.93
C GLU A 598 -44.11 -79.29 -58.92
N ALA A 599 -43.63 -78.80 -60.08
CA ALA A 599 -42.44 -77.94 -60.15
C ALA A 599 -42.57 -76.68 -59.27
N ARG A 600 -43.75 -76.06 -59.29
CA ARG A 600 -44.09 -74.88 -58.48
C ARG A 600 -44.01 -75.12 -56.96
N ARG A 601 -44.12 -76.37 -56.49
CA ARG A 601 -43.96 -76.70 -55.05
C ARG A 601 -42.48 -76.73 -54.63
N GLN A 602 -41.59 -77.20 -55.49
CA GLN A 602 -40.15 -77.20 -55.21
C GLN A 602 -39.55 -75.79 -55.38
N GLU A 603 -40.02 -75.01 -56.35
CA GLU A 603 -39.55 -73.63 -56.56
C GLU A 603 -39.92 -72.70 -55.40
N GLU A 604 -41.14 -72.81 -54.82
CA GLU A 604 -41.54 -71.99 -53.67
C GLU A 604 -40.81 -72.37 -52.37
N GLU A 605 -40.41 -73.63 -52.22
CA GLU A 605 -39.66 -74.12 -51.05
C GLU A 605 -38.16 -73.76 -51.14
N ALA A 606 -37.56 -73.91 -52.32
CA ALA A 606 -36.18 -73.48 -52.59
C ALA A 606 -36.01 -71.95 -52.49
N ARG A 607 -36.97 -71.16 -53.00
CA ARG A 607 -36.91 -69.69 -52.88
C ARG A 607 -37.01 -69.24 -51.43
N LYS A 608 -37.85 -69.88 -50.61
CA LYS A 608 -37.91 -69.59 -49.15
C LYS A 608 -36.58 -69.89 -48.46
N GLN A 609 -35.90 -70.97 -48.80
CA GLN A 609 -34.58 -71.25 -48.22
C GLN A 609 -33.50 -70.23 -48.64
N GLN A 610 -33.47 -69.81 -49.91
CA GLN A 610 -32.53 -68.76 -50.33
C GLN A 610 -32.87 -67.37 -49.77
N GLU A 611 -34.16 -67.03 -49.67
CA GLU A 611 -34.64 -65.77 -49.09
C GLU A 611 -34.40 -65.73 -47.57
N GLU A 612 -34.53 -66.87 -46.86
CA GLU A 612 -34.20 -67.01 -45.44
C GLU A 612 -32.68 -67.06 -45.18
N GLU A 613 -31.88 -67.69 -46.04
CA GLU A 613 -30.41 -67.68 -45.90
C GLU A 613 -29.82 -66.29 -46.23
N ALA A 614 -30.31 -65.63 -47.28
CA ALA A 614 -29.89 -64.26 -47.61
C ALA A 614 -30.27 -63.28 -46.50
N ARG A 615 -31.50 -63.37 -45.96
CA ARG A 615 -31.91 -62.52 -44.82
C ARG A 615 -31.13 -62.86 -43.55
N ARG A 616 -30.79 -64.13 -43.30
CA ARG A 616 -29.88 -64.51 -42.20
C ARG A 616 -28.49 -63.90 -42.35
N ARG A 617 -27.91 -63.92 -43.56
CA ARG A 617 -26.59 -63.30 -43.79
C ARG A 617 -26.62 -61.78 -43.63
N GLN A 618 -27.71 -61.11 -44.02
CA GLN A 618 -27.90 -59.69 -43.75
C GLN A 618 -28.15 -59.41 -42.26
N GLU A 619 -28.97 -60.23 -41.57
CA GLU A 619 -29.17 -60.15 -40.12
C GLU A 619 -27.85 -60.41 -39.34
N GLU A 620 -26.99 -61.34 -39.80
CA GLU A 620 -25.67 -61.59 -39.21
C GLU A 620 -24.66 -60.47 -39.51
N GLU A 621 -24.62 -59.91 -40.73
CA GLU A 621 -23.70 -58.80 -41.06
C GLU A 621 -24.13 -57.49 -40.39
N GLU A 622 -25.42 -57.19 -40.34
CA GLU A 622 -25.96 -56.02 -39.63
C GLU A 622 -25.77 -56.18 -38.11
N ALA A 623 -26.00 -57.37 -37.54
CA ALA A 623 -25.70 -57.64 -36.14
C ALA A 623 -24.19 -57.62 -35.83
N ALA A 624 -23.32 -58.03 -36.76
CA ALA A 624 -21.88 -57.93 -36.60
C ALA A 624 -21.41 -56.46 -36.62
N ARG A 625 -21.90 -55.66 -37.57
CA ARG A 625 -21.64 -54.21 -37.63
C ARG A 625 -22.17 -53.50 -36.37
N GLN A 626 -23.39 -53.81 -35.93
CA GLN A 626 -23.94 -53.26 -34.68
C GLN A 626 -23.15 -53.70 -33.44
N GLN A 627 -22.66 -54.95 -33.38
CA GLN A 627 -21.79 -55.40 -32.26
C GLN A 627 -20.39 -54.76 -32.31
N GLU A 628 -19.83 -54.50 -33.49
CA GLU A 628 -18.54 -53.80 -33.63
C GLU A 628 -18.68 -52.31 -33.28
N GLU A 629 -19.75 -51.64 -33.74
CA GLU A 629 -20.05 -50.25 -33.39
C GLU A 629 -20.41 -50.11 -31.91
N GLU A 630 -21.22 -51.01 -31.33
CA GLU A 630 -21.51 -51.01 -29.89
C GLU A 630 -20.24 -51.36 -29.06
N ALA A 631 -19.37 -52.25 -29.54
CA ALA A 631 -18.09 -52.53 -28.87
C ALA A 631 -17.11 -51.35 -28.97
N ALA A 632 -17.09 -50.61 -30.08
CA ALA A 632 -16.31 -49.39 -30.23
C ALA A 632 -16.84 -48.26 -29.33
N ALA A 633 -18.16 -48.05 -29.30
CA ALA A 633 -18.83 -47.11 -28.42
C ALA A 633 -18.59 -47.45 -26.94
N ARG A 634 -18.75 -48.71 -26.53
CA ARG A 634 -18.46 -49.17 -25.16
C ARG A 634 -16.99 -49.04 -24.78
N ARG A 635 -16.04 -49.17 -25.72
CA ARG A 635 -14.61 -48.90 -25.48
C ARG A 635 -14.34 -47.41 -25.28
N GLN A 636 -14.91 -46.55 -26.14
CA GLN A 636 -14.85 -45.09 -25.99
C GLN A 636 -15.47 -44.65 -24.65
N GLU A 637 -16.62 -45.21 -24.27
CA GLU A 637 -17.31 -44.94 -23.01
C GLU A 637 -16.51 -45.47 -21.81
N GLU A 638 -15.96 -46.69 -21.85
CA GLU A 638 -15.13 -47.20 -20.76
C GLU A 638 -13.81 -46.40 -20.62
N GLU A 639 -13.18 -45.98 -21.72
CA GLU A 639 -11.98 -45.14 -21.65
C GLU A 639 -12.29 -43.73 -21.13
N ALA A 640 -13.37 -43.10 -21.60
CA ALA A 640 -13.84 -41.82 -21.08
C ALA A 640 -14.20 -41.91 -19.58
N ARG A 641 -14.89 -42.97 -19.17
CA ARG A 641 -15.26 -43.18 -17.76
C ARG A 641 -14.03 -43.52 -16.90
N ARG A 642 -13.05 -44.26 -17.40
CA ARG A 642 -11.75 -44.47 -16.72
C ARG A 642 -11.00 -43.16 -16.54
N ARG A 643 -10.91 -42.32 -17.57
CA ARG A 643 -10.27 -40.99 -17.48
C ARG A 643 -10.98 -40.09 -16.46
N GLN A 644 -12.33 -40.14 -16.39
CA GLN A 644 -13.10 -39.44 -15.35
C GLN A 644 -12.91 -40.04 -13.95
N GLU A 645 -12.89 -41.37 -13.81
CA GLU A 645 -12.61 -42.06 -12.54
C GLU A 645 -11.18 -41.76 -12.04
N GLU A 646 -10.19 -41.67 -12.93
CA GLU A 646 -8.81 -41.27 -12.60
C GLU A 646 -8.70 -39.78 -12.26
N GLU A 647 -9.34 -38.88 -13.00
CA GLU A 647 -9.33 -37.44 -12.69
C GLU A 647 -10.07 -37.15 -11.36
N GLU A 648 -11.21 -37.83 -11.10
CA GLU A 648 -11.91 -37.69 -9.83
C GLU A 648 -11.11 -38.29 -8.67
N ALA A 649 -10.44 -39.44 -8.88
CA ALA A 649 -9.55 -40.02 -7.88
C ALA A 649 -8.34 -39.11 -7.58
N ALA A 650 -7.76 -38.48 -8.60
CA ALA A 650 -6.66 -37.52 -8.45
C ALA A 650 -7.13 -36.27 -7.68
N ARG A 651 -8.26 -35.65 -8.09
CA ARG A 651 -8.86 -34.51 -7.38
C ARG A 651 -9.20 -34.84 -5.93
N ARG A 652 -9.71 -36.04 -5.64
CA ARG A 652 -9.99 -36.51 -4.27
C ARG A 652 -8.72 -36.69 -3.45
N GLN A 653 -7.63 -37.21 -4.02
CA GLN A 653 -6.33 -37.28 -3.33
C GLN A 653 -5.70 -35.90 -3.12
N GLU A 654 -5.83 -34.99 -4.07
CA GLU A 654 -5.37 -33.60 -3.93
C GLU A 654 -6.16 -32.86 -2.84
N GLU A 655 -7.49 -32.98 -2.82
CA GLU A 655 -8.32 -32.38 -1.77
C GLU A 655 -8.04 -33.00 -0.39
N GLU A 656 -7.85 -34.32 -0.29
CA GLU A 656 -7.48 -34.96 0.98
C GLU A 656 -6.07 -34.53 1.44
N ALA A 657 -5.11 -34.42 0.53
CA ALA A 657 -3.77 -33.91 0.83
C ALA A 657 -3.83 -32.44 1.30
N ARG A 658 -4.63 -31.59 0.63
CA ARG A 658 -4.79 -30.18 1.00
C ARG A 658 -5.50 -30.04 2.35
N ARG A 659 -6.56 -30.81 2.61
CA ARG A 659 -7.23 -30.87 3.93
C ARG A 659 -6.28 -31.28 5.04
N ARG A 660 -5.42 -32.29 4.81
CA ARG A 660 -4.40 -32.71 5.78
C ARG A 660 -3.34 -31.61 6.04
N GLN A 661 -2.95 -30.87 5.01
CA GLN A 661 -2.05 -29.70 5.16
C GLN A 661 -2.72 -28.54 5.90
N GLU A 662 -3.98 -28.22 5.58
CA GLU A 662 -4.80 -27.22 6.29
C GLU A 662 -4.98 -27.60 7.78
N GLU A 663 -5.28 -28.86 8.08
CA GLU A 663 -5.43 -29.37 9.45
C GLU A 663 -4.10 -29.39 10.23
N GLU A 664 -2.99 -29.79 9.61
CA GLU A 664 -1.66 -29.73 10.24
C GLU A 664 -1.21 -28.27 10.47
N ALA A 665 -1.51 -27.36 9.54
CA ALA A 665 -1.22 -25.92 9.69
C ALA A 665 -2.07 -25.28 10.81
N ALA A 666 -3.38 -25.55 10.83
CA ALA A 666 -4.27 -25.08 11.89
C ALA A 666 -3.86 -25.61 13.27
N ARG A 667 -3.47 -26.89 13.36
CA ARG A 667 -2.93 -27.46 14.60
C ARG A 667 -1.62 -26.77 15.02
N LYS A 668 -0.68 -26.52 14.10
CA LYS A 668 0.56 -25.79 14.42
C LYS A 668 0.30 -24.37 14.90
N GLN A 669 -0.67 -23.67 14.31
CA GLN A 669 -1.10 -22.35 14.77
C GLN A 669 -1.67 -22.40 16.19
N GLN A 670 -2.55 -23.36 16.50
CA GLN A 670 -3.07 -23.55 17.86
C GLN A 670 -1.97 -23.92 18.87
N GLU A 671 -0.99 -24.75 18.47
CA GLU A 671 0.14 -25.16 19.31
C GLU A 671 1.10 -23.98 19.57
N GLU A 672 1.35 -23.11 18.58
CA GLU A 672 2.12 -21.87 18.76
C GLU A 672 1.35 -20.83 19.60
N GLU A 673 0.06 -20.65 19.36
CA GLU A 673 -0.76 -19.69 20.11
C GLU A 673 -0.88 -20.09 21.58
N ALA A 674 -1.08 -21.38 21.87
CA ALA A 674 -1.03 -21.91 23.23
C ALA A 674 0.32 -21.67 23.90
N ARG A 675 1.43 -21.84 23.16
CA ARG A 675 2.79 -21.56 23.68
C ARG A 675 3.01 -20.07 23.94
N ARG A 676 2.54 -19.19 23.04
CA ARG A 676 2.60 -17.73 23.22
C ARG A 676 1.80 -17.28 24.44
N ARG A 677 0.59 -17.81 24.65
CA ARG A 677 -0.23 -17.55 25.85
C ARG A 677 0.51 -17.97 27.13
N GLN A 678 1.17 -19.13 27.14
CA GLN A 678 2.00 -19.58 28.28
C GLN A 678 3.25 -18.72 28.50
N GLU A 679 3.92 -18.29 27.43
CA GLU A 679 5.07 -17.37 27.49
C GLU A 679 4.66 -15.98 28.03
N GLU A 680 3.49 -15.47 27.62
CA GLU A 680 2.95 -14.20 28.13
C GLU A 680 2.50 -14.32 29.60
N GLU A 681 1.80 -15.39 29.99
CA GLU A 681 1.38 -15.61 31.38
C GLU A 681 2.60 -15.71 32.31
N ALA A 682 3.64 -16.45 31.90
CA ALA A 682 4.90 -16.52 32.62
C ALA A 682 5.62 -15.16 32.70
N ALA A 683 5.56 -14.34 31.65
CA ALA A 683 6.11 -12.98 31.65
C ALA A 683 5.35 -12.04 32.58
N ARG A 684 4.01 -12.08 32.59
CA ARG A 684 3.15 -11.33 33.53
C ARG A 684 3.48 -11.71 34.98
N GLN A 685 3.59 -13.00 35.29
CA GLN A 685 3.99 -13.49 36.63
C GLN A 685 5.40 -13.03 37.04
N GLN A 686 6.37 -13.01 36.11
CA GLN A 686 7.71 -12.49 36.39
C GLN A 686 7.71 -10.97 36.63
N GLU A 687 6.93 -10.20 35.87
CA GLU A 687 6.83 -8.74 36.08
C GLU A 687 6.15 -8.40 37.41
N GLU A 688 5.09 -9.13 37.78
CA GLU A 688 4.42 -8.95 39.08
C GLU A 688 5.37 -9.28 40.25
N ALA A 689 6.08 -10.41 40.18
CA ALA A 689 7.08 -10.76 41.17
C ALA A 689 8.20 -9.71 41.27
N ARG A 690 8.60 -9.07 40.16
CA ARG A 690 9.58 -7.98 40.17
C ARG A 690 9.02 -6.71 40.81
N LYS A 691 7.76 -6.34 40.52
CA LYS A 691 7.07 -5.20 41.16
C LYS A 691 6.97 -5.38 42.68
N GLN A 692 6.61 -6.59 43.15
CA GLN A 692 6.57 -6.92 44.58
C GLN A 692 7.95 -6.79 45.24
N GLN A 693 9.04 -7.23 44.58
CA GLN A 693 10.41 -7.05 45.08
C GLN A 693 10.86 -5.59 45.10
N GLU A 694 10.52 -4.80 44.06
CA GLU A 694 10.81 -3.36 43.99
C GLU A 694 10.07 -2.60 45.11
N GLU A 695 8.80 -2.93 45.39
CA GLU A 695 8.03 -2.34 46.49
C GLU A 695 8.59 -2.73 47.86
N GLU A 696 8.93 -4.00 48.09
CA GLU A 696 9.51 -4.43 49.37
C GLU A 696 10.87 -3.76 49.62
N ALA A 697 11.71 -3.63 48.58
CA ALA A 697 12.98 -2.91 48.66
C ALA A 697 12.77 -1.42 48.98
N ALA A 698 11.83 -0.75 48.30
CA ALA A 698 11.49 0.65 48.56
C ALA A 698 10.92 0.86 49.98
N ARG A 699 10.16 -0.11 50.50
CA ARG A 699 9.68 -0.10 51.89
C ARG A 699 10.83 -0.25 52.89
N ARG A 700 11.71 -1.23 52.70
CA ARG A 700 12.90 -1.44 53.55
C ARG A 700 13.80 -0.20 53.60
N GLN A 701 14.00 0.48 52.46
CA GLN A 701 14.74 1.75 52.41
C GLN A 701 14.07 2.87 53.25
N LYS A 702 12.75 3.02 53.15
CA LYS A 702 12.00 4.01 53.97
C LYS A 702 12.07 3.70 55.47
N GLU A 703 12.00 2.42 55.85
CA GLU A 703 12.15 2.00 57.25
C GLU A 703 13.58 2.24 57.77
N GLU A 704 14.62 2.01 56.96
CA GLU A 704 16.01 2.32 57.33
C GLU A 704 16.27 3.83 57.43
N GLU A 705 15.75 4.63 56.50
CA GLU A 705 15.90 6.09 56.55
C GLU A 705 15.19 6.67 57.80
N ALA A 706 14.00 6.17 58.12
CA ALA A 706 13.29 6.54 59.34
C ALA A 706 14.07 6.13 60.62
N ALA A 707 14.75 4.99 60.62
CA ALA A 707 15.62 4.58 61.73
C ALA A 707 16.85 5.50 61.88
N ARG A 708 17.53 5.84 60.77
CA ARG A 708 18.66 6.79 60.77
C ARG A 708 18.25 8.18 61.27
N ARG A 709 17.09 8.71 60.82
CA ARG A 709 16.53 9.98 61.30
C ARG A 709 16.25 9.96 62.82
N ARG A 710 15.74 8.86 63.36
CA ARG A 710 15.54 8.70 64.82
C ARG A 710 16.85 8.69 65.60
N GLN A 711 17.88 8.00 65.11
CA GLN A 711 19.20 7.99 65.73
C GLN A 711 19.82 9.39 65.77
N GLN A 712 19.74 10.14 64.67
CA GLN A 712 20.20 11.54 64.61
C GLN A 712 19.46 12.44 65.62
N GLN A 713 18.14 12.28 65.76
CA GLN A 713 17.36 13.02 66.75
C GLN A 713 17.72 12.65 68.19
N GLU A 714 18.03 11.39 68.48
CA GLU A 714 18.47 10.97 69.82
C GLU A 714 19.89 11.46 70.14
N GLU A 715 20.81 11.44 69.17
CA GLU A 715 22.16 12.00 69.31
C GLU A 715 22.13 13.52 69.53
N GLU A 716 21.31 14.24 68.75
CA GLU A 716 21.12 15.68 68.94
C GLU A 716 20.49 16.00 70.30
N ALA A 717 19.50 15.22 70.75
CA ALA A 717 18.90 15.38 72.08
C ALA A 717 19.90 15.15 73.21
N ARG A 718 20.74 14.10 73.13
CA ARG A 718 21.83 13.84 74.09
C ARG A 718 22.86 14.97 74.09
N ARG A 719 23.22 15.49 72.92
CA ARG A 719 24.14 16.63 72.80
C ARG A 719 23.56 17.91 73.42
N ARG A 720 22.29 18.22 73.15
CA ARG A 720 21.59 19.35 73.79
C ARG A 720 21.54 19.20 75.31
N GLN A 721 21.31 17.99 75.84
CA GLN A 721 21.39 17.72 77.28
C GLN A 721 22.79 17.96 77.85
N GLN A 722 23.86 17.54 77.15
CA GLN A 722 25.24 17.79 77.58
C GLN A 722 25.60 19.29 77.54
N GLU A 723 25.15 20.02 76.52
CA GLU A 723 25.33 21.48 76.42
C GLU A 723 24.53 22.24 77.50
N GLU A 724 23.35 21.75 77.90
CA GLU A 724 22.58 22.30 79.02
C GLU A 724 23.21 21.96 80.38
N GLU A 725 23.69 20.73 80.59
CA GLU A 725 24.37 20.34 81.83
C GLU A 725 25.72 21.07 82.00
N ALA A 726 26.43 21.34 80.91
CA ALA A 726 27.62 22.18 80.92
C ALA A 726 27.30 23.62 81.34
N ARG A 727 26.26 24.25 80.75
CA ARG A 727 25.81 25.59 81.14
C ARG A 727 25.39 25.69 82.60
N ARG A 728 24.66 24.70 83.12
CA ARG A 728 24.27 24.66 84.54
C ARG A 728 25.49 24.66 85.47
N ARG A 729 26.58 23.98 85.08
CA ARG A 729 27.85 23.98 85.83
C ARG A 729 28.58 25.34 85.74
N GLU A 730 28.56 26.00 84.57
CA GLU A 730 29.09 27.37 84.43
C GLU A 730 28.29 28.40 85.25
N GLU A 731 26.96 28.23 85.34
CA GLU A 731 26.08 29.05 86.20
C GLU A 731 26.31 28.79 87.70
N GLU A 732 26.56 27.54 88.11
CA GLU A 732 26.94 27.20 89.49
C GLU A 732 28.34 27.72 89.86
N GLU A 733 29.31 27.73 88.95
CA GLU A 733 30.66 28.29 89.19
C GLU A 733 30.70 29.84 89.23
N THR A 734 29.72 30.53 88.63
CA THR A 734 29.67 32.00 88.59
C THR A 734 28.73 32.65 89.62
N GLY A 735 27.88 31.86 90.28
CA GLY A 735 26.76 32.33 91.11
C GLY A 735 27.06 32.75 92.57
N HIS A 736 28.05 33.61 92.85
CA HIS A 736 28.25 34.17 94.22
C HIS A 736 28.86 35.61 94.23
N GLY A 737 28.07 36.66 94.50
CA GLY A 737 28.68 37.99 94.72
C GLY A 737 27.87 39.31 94.74
N GLY A 738 26.61 39.37 95.21
CA GLY A 738 25.92 40.66 95.49
C GLY A 738 25.46 41.50 94.27
N GLY A 739 24.77 42.64 94.45
CA GLY A 739 24.31 43.23 95.71
C GLY A 739 23.69 44.65 95.63
N GLY A 740 22.46 44.79 95.11
CA GLY A 740 21.56 45.94 95.33
C GLY A 740 21.80 47.25 94.55
N GLY A 741 20.72 48.01 94.31
CA GLY A 741 20.78 49.37 93.72
C GLY A 741 19.50 49.80 93.00
N HIS A 742 19.02 51.03 93.23
CA HIS A 742 17.89 51.63 92.50
C HIS A 742 18.31 52.22 91.13
N GLY A 743 17.40 52.17 90.16
CA GLY A 743 17.45 52.93 88.91
C GLY A 743 16.32 52.47 87.98
N GLY A 744 15.62 53.39 87.33
CA GLY A 744 14.49 53.06 86.45
C GLY A 744 14.42 53.94 85.21
N GLY A 745 13.59 53.55 84.24
CA GLY A 745 13.31 54.32 83.02
C GLY A 745 13.36 53.47 81.76
N GLU A 746 12.19 53.30 81.14
CA GLU A 746 11.90 53.10 79.69
C GLU A 746 12.66 52.02 78.88
N GLY A 747 11.92 51.22 78.09
CA GLY A 747 12.52 50.21 77.20
C GLY A 747 11.57 49.15 76.62
N GLY A 748 10.46 49.56 75.99
CA GLY A 748 9.52 48.62 75.36
C GLY A 748 9.85 48.33 73.89
N ALA A 749 10.08 47.07 73.53
CA ALA A 749 10.15 46.61 72.13
C ALA A 749 9.93 45.08 71.95
N ALA A 750 10.54 44.24 72.80
CA ALA A 750 10.74 42.82 72.49
C ALA A 750 9.49 41.91 72.53
N SER A 751 8.50 42.20 73.38
CA SER A 751 7.46 41.23 73.75
C SER A 751 6.37 40.96 72.68
N ARG A 752 6.50 41.52 71.46
CA ARG A 752 5.45 41.45 70.43
C ARG A 752 5.76 40.47 69.29
N GLU A 753 7.04 40.32 68.93
CA GLU A 753 7.45 39.37 67.88
C GLU A 753 7.43 37.92 68.38
N GLU A 754 7.77 37.71 69.65
CA GLU A 754 7.77 36.40 70.31
C GLU A 754 6.35 35.84 70.45
N GLU A 755 5.38 36.69 70.82
CA GLU A 755 3.95 36.32 70.89
C GLU A 755 3.35 36.06 69.48
N GLU A 756 3.79 36.78 68.45
CA GLU A 756 3.34 36.53 67.07
C GLU A 756 3.94 35.24 66.48
N MET A 757 5.22 34.92 66.73
CA MET A 757 5.79 33.63 66.35
C MET A 757 5.08 32.47 67.06
N ALA A 758 4.85 32.58 68.37
CA ALA A 758 4.13 31.57 69.16
C ALA A 758 2.67 31.36 68.70
N ARG A 759 2.08 32.34 68.01
CA ARG A 759 0.77 32.21 67.35
C ARG A 759 0.88 31.52 65.99
N ARG A 760 1.75 31.98 65.09
CA ARG A 760 1.94 31.41 63.75
C ARG A 760 2.28 29.91 63.79
N GLN A 761 3.05 29.49 64.80
CA GLN A 761 3.42 28.09 64.98
C GLN A 761 2.21 27.19 65.35
N ARG A 762 1.26 27.70 66.15
CA ARG A 762 0.01 26.97 66.48
C ARG A 762 -0.95 26.90 65.29
N GLU A 763 -1.02 27.97 64.49
CA GLU A 763 -1.83 27.99 63.26
C GLU A 763 -1.30 26.97 62.21
N ALA A 764 0.03 26.79 62.14
CA ALA A 764 0.65 25.76 61.30
C ALA A 764 0.38 24.32 61.81
N GLU A 765 0.48 24.06 63.13
CA GLU A 765 0.16 22.74 63.69
C GLU A 765 -1.33 22.36 63.55
N ALA A 766 -2.23 23.35 63.59
CA ALA A 766 -3.65 23.15 63.32
C ALA A 766 -3.90 22.73 61.86
N ALA A 767 -3.26 23.39 60.89
CA ALA A 767 -3.36 23.05 59.47
C ALA A 767 -2.86 21.61 59.19
N ALA A 768 -1.76 21.20 59.82
CA ALA A 768 -1.20 19.85 59.68
C ALA A 768 -2.09 18.72 60.22
N ARG A 769 -3.11 19.03 61.03
CA ARG A 769 -4.07 18.05 61.60
C ARG A 769 -5.44 18.03 60.91
N GLY A 770 -5.70 18.93 59.97
CA GLY A 770 -7.02 19.09 59.33
C GLY A 770 -7.26 18.25 58.06
N GLY A 771 -6.24 17.61 57.49
CA GLY A 771 -6.33 16.93 56.20
C GLY A 771 -6.61 15.43 56.28
N GLY A 772 -7.81 15.00 56.66
CA GLY A 772 -8.15 13.57 56.73
C GLY A 772 -9.64 13.24 56.83
N GLY A 773 -10.20 12.69 55.74
CA GLY A 773 -11.60 12.25 55.60
C GLY A 773 -12.49 13.28 54.89
N GLY A 774 -13.39 12.90 53.97
CA GLY A 774 -13.69 11.60 53.34
C GLY A 774 -14.83 11.79 52.30
N GLY A 775 -15.21 10.84 51.43
CA GLY A 775 -14.69 9.49 51.16
C GLY A 775 -14.70 9.18 49.65
N GLN A 776 -14.57 7.92 49.20
CA GLN A 776 -15.69 7.00 48.86
C GLN A 776 -16.55 7.48 47.65
N GLU A 777 -16.79 6.71 46.57
CA GLU A 777 -16.70 5.24 46.39
C GLU A 777 -16.20 4.77 44.99
N ASN A 778 -15.71 3.52 44.95
CA ASN A 778 -15.85 2.43 43.95
C ASN A 778 -16.25 2.78 42.49
N GLY A 779 -15.63 2.26 41.41
CA GLY A 779 -14.47 1.35 41.29
C GLY A 779 -14.76 0.08 40.48
N SER A 780 -13.94 -0.21 39.46
CA SER A 780 -13.95 -1.45 38.64
C SER A 780 -12.69 -1.56 37.76
N TYR A 781 -12.03 -2.73 37.77
CA TYR A 781 -11.22 -3.42 36.71
C TYR A 781 -10.39 -2.57 35.70
N GLU A 782 -9.09 -2.80 35.52
CA GLU A 782 -8.46 -3.91 34.74
C GLU A 782 -9.01 -4.00 33.30
N GLU A 783 -8.20 -4.01 32.23
CA GLU A 783 -6.72 -4.11 32.11
C GLU A 783 -6.03 -2.80 31.62
#